data_AF-A0A507QJW8-F1
#
_entry.id   AF-A0A507QJW8-F1
#
_cell.length_a   1.000
_cell.length_b   1.000
_cell.length_c   1.000
_cell.angle_alpha   90.00
_cell.angle_beta   90.00
_cell.angle_gamma   90.00
#
_symmetry.space_group_name_H-M   'P 1'
#
loop_
_entity.id
_entity.type
_entity.pdbx_description
1 polymer ?
#
loop_
_entity_poly.entity_id
_entity_poly.type
_entity_poly.pdbx_seq_one_letter_code
_entity_poly.pdbx_strand_id
1 'polypeptide(L)'
;MSRNKRDVFYAGDDSDVEATASDVSFQLDSEDASDGSLTTELTEPELRHSLPHGQRTSHPRGSVQESFNSDLLPDFSDDPDDNTDGRRKQKPEGFGLSSVGTSIVAQRPLSLVLFPNGRMQKLPSIRRHLTIFTGRLLKGIKKASSLRADWKTFRGYYRNITRKQISQEDSEEINAGIRKLIDKWELDQKERDKTPVYVQDLTEFNETILRTQERRFYLGYERIQLCVFTMLGIYTVNRLDALLFLQFKHLRFSIQRDPLGGPPIPLIEIRSEHVKQFLGLTQTNNFPLPEIIDDPSLIFSPHVFVFGILFFLDAFEAPRLTSMGRLRELLTEDGRQEMQLPLKPEVEEYFLFCKTKVVDGKPTLVWNEPINASTMSGRLRTLGEIHGWLHSMFAHRMRYGGGKVLNASGVVSEAQQNLIMKHSNIRTFLDHYLPRHIDTDMQNIMNGRESNTGLMRAITRMSRWIDKRRPRRLSAQQRASLRQHPEYLAAVQRRDDAVEAYRCDPTSEEWARQQRREREVNSTFHRLGRALRKQVRSEFDRKQAVLDIERQLSGAAINDQEATEVLRTQDQMPAAQIHLIEKLFTWPTSNSLEDEWQRRNVATEAVTQYCSVWEGGPLPGRPKRAASSDESDDDRNVTCKRVARGDNKPHAFPSERDIALQAADKQIQEEGKPRRCFQCFGNRQLPDHRRMQTWSEYKSVVRHFRTRHLNDRRCNYCEEQLLHEMHLRRHAAAVHRLTT
;
A
#
# COMPACT_ATOMS: atom_id res chain seq x y z
N MET A 1 -37.91 -38.46 -13.57
CA MET A 1 -39.06 -38.38 -12.64
C MET A 1 -38.98 -37.00 -12.00
N SER A 2 -39.91 -36.07 -12.23
CA SER A 2 -41.30 -36.01 -11.71
C SER A 2 -41.33 -35.72 -10.20
N ARG A 3 -42.03 -34.72 -9.64
CA ARG A 3 -42.89 -33.61 -10.13
C ARG A 3 -42.83 -32.50 -9.03
N ASN A 4 -42.63 -31.21 -9.29
CA ASN A 4 -43.51 -30.18 -9.90
C ASN A 4 -44.52 -29.51 -8.92
N LYS A 5 -44.25 -28.23 -8.59
CA LYS A 5 -45.15 -27.09 -8.22
C LYS A 5 -46.33 -27.25 -7.24
N ARG A 6 -46.56 -26.19 -6.44
CA ARG A 6 -47.81 -25.39 -6.52
C ARG A 6 -47.69 -23.98 -5.93
N ASP A 7 -48.13 -23.00 -6.71
CA ASP A 7 -48.46 -21.63 -6.32
C ASP A 7 -49.97 -21.56 -5.96
N VAL A 8 -50.40 -20.61 -5.10
CA VAL A 8 -51.82 -20.20 -4.96
C VAL A 8 -51.90 -18.68 -4.71
N PHE A 9 -52.81 -18.00 -5.40
CA PHE A 9 -53.24 -16.60 -5.23
C PHE A 9 -54.67 -16.54 -4.63
N TYR A 10 -55.06 -15.38 -4.08
CA TYR A 10 -56.41 -14.78 -3.83
C TYR A 10 -56.29 -13.94 -2.54
N ALA A 11 -56.62 -12.64 -2.40
CA ALA A 11 -57.46 -11.64 -3.09
C ALA A 11 -58.95 -11.60 -2.69
N GLY A 12 -59.44 -10.42 -2.28
CA GLY A 12 -60.87 -10.02 -2.22
C GLY A 12 -61.51 -9.81 -0.84
N ASP A 13 -61.50 -8.55 -0.36
CA ASP A 13 -62.62 -7.70 0.14
C ASP A 13 -63.62 -8.11 1.28
N ASP A 14 -64.16 -7.06 1.91
CA ASP A 14 -65.43 -6.88 2.68
C ASP A 14 -65.75 -7.75 3.93
N SER A 15 -66.29 -7.26 5.07
CA SER A 15 -66.76 -5.94 5.54
C SER A 15 -67.27 -6.07 7.02
N ASP A 16 -67.74 -4.96 7.63
CA ASP A 16 -68.75 -4.84 8.75
C ASP A 16 -68.39 -5.29 10.20
N VAL A 17 -68.67 -4.56 11.30
CA VAL A 17 -69.57 -3.42 11.60
C VAL A 17 -69.34 -2.89 13.06
N GLU A 18 -69.85 -1.67 13.36
CA GLU A 18 -70.03 -1.01 14.70
C GLU A 18 -68.77 -0.62 15.54
N ALA A 19 -68.51 0.65 15.94
CA ALA A 19 -69.27 1.68 16.72
C ALA A 19 -68.89 1.65 18.23
N THR A 20 -68.75 2.73 19.02
CA THR A 20 -68.90 4.23 18.94
C THR A 20 -68.21 4.83 20.21
N ALA A 21 -67.92 6.13 20.45
CA ALA A 21 -67.90 7.41 19.71
C ALA A 21 -67.15 8.50 20.54
N SER A 22 -66.91 9.70 19.96
CA SER A 22 -66.73 11.04 20.61
C SER A 22 -65.48 11.27 21.50
N ASP A 23 -64.84 12.45 21.62
CA ASP A 23 -65.01 13.83 21.08
C ASP A 23 -63.75 14.70 21.43
N VAL A 24 -63.43 15.93 20.97
CA VAL A 24 -64.02 16.95 20.05
C VAL A 24 -62.88 17.73 19.31
N SER A 25 -63.24 18.60 18.35
CA SER A 25 -62.69 19.91 17.87
C SER A 25 -61.26 20.42 18.26
N PHE A 26 -60.52 21.14 17.39
CA PHE A 26 -60.88 22.45 16.80
C PHE A 26 -60.31 22.76 15.39
N GLN A 27 -60.98 23.67 14.67
CA GLN A 27 -60.64 24.17 13.32
C GLN A 27 -59.95 25.55 13.33
N LEU A 28 -59.40 25.97 12.18
CA LEU A 28 -59.61 27.32 11.63
C LEU A 28 -59.44 27.28 10.10
N ASP A 29 -60.12 28.19 9.39
CA ASP A 29 -60.61 27.95 8.02
C ASP A 29 -59.92 28.78 6.92
N SER A 30 -60.39 28.65 5.67
CA SER A 30 -59.85 29.33 4.48
C SER A 30 -60.92 29.75 3.46
N GLU A 31 -60.96 31.04 3.12
CA GLU A 31 -61.82 31.72 2.15
C GLU A 31 -61.01 32.90 1.55
N ASP A 32 -61.17 33.41 0.32
CA ASP A 32 -61.96 32.98 -0.85
C ASP A 32 -61.28 33.51 -2.15
N ALA A 33 -61.87 33.31 -3.34
CA ALA A 33 -61.31 33.66 -4.65
C ALA A 33 -61.97 34.86 -5.36
N SER A 34 -61.25 35.54 -6.27
CA SER A 34 -61.70 35.81 -7.67
C SER A 34 -60.79 36.75 -8.50
N ASP A 35 -60.64 36.35 -9.78
CA ASP A 35 -60.51 37.08 -11.06
C ASP A 35 -59.77 38.46 -11.22
N GLY A 36 -59.24 38.71 -12.43
CA GLY A 36 -58.64 39.99 -12.84
C GLY A 36 -57.62 39.90 -13.99
N SER A 37 -58.09 39.71 -15.24
CA SER A 37 -57.23 39.69 -16.44
C SER A 37 -57.48 40.89 -17.36
N LEU A 38 -56.42 41.62 -17.76
CA LEU A 38 -56.33 42.44 -18.99
C LEU A 38 -54.88 42.92 -19.25
N THR A 39 -54.64 43.63 -20.36
CA THR A 39 -53.34 43.61 -21.08
C THR A 39 -52.67 44.98 -21.35
N THR A 40 -51.42 44.88 -21.86
CA THR A 40 -50.75 45.72 -22.88
C THR A 40 -49.97 47.01 -22.52
N GLU A 41 -48.77 47.07 -23.12
CA GLU A 41 -47.98 48.22 -23.65
C GLU A 41 -47.11 49.16 -22.77
N LEU A 42 -45.79 49.05 -23.00
CA LEU A 42 -44.80 50.09 -23.39
C LEU A 42 -44.83 51.50 -22.75
N THR A 43 -43.67 51.96 -22.23
CA THR A 43 -42.74 52.95 -22.85
C THR A 43 -41.61 53.37 -21.85
N GLU A 44 -40.44 53.79 -22.32
CA GLU A 44 -39.34 54.38 -21.50
C GLU A 44 -39.60 55.87 -21.13
N PRO A 45 -38.75 56.54 -20.32
CA PRO A 45 -37.72 57.39 -20.93
C PRO A 45 -36.40 57.61 -20.14
N GLU A 46 -35.33 58.05 -20.84
CA GLU A 46 -34.16 58.75 -20.27
C GLU A 46 -34.45 60.24 -19.93
N LEU A 47 -33.58 60.87 -19.11
CA LEU A 47 -32.85 62.16 -19.32
C LEU A 47 -32.46 62.79 -17.96
N ARG A 48 -31.18 62.84 -17.54
CA ARG A 48 -30.06 63.78 -17.85
C ARG A 48 -30.05 65.13 -17.10
N HIS A 49 -28.87 65.49 -16.56
CA HIS A 49 -28.13 66.80 -16.60
C HIS A 49 -27.27 67.01 -15.30
N SER A 50 -25.94 67.31 -15.36
CA SER A 50 -25.19 68.53 -15.81
C SER A 50 -25.25 69.69 -14.79
N LEU A 51 -24.19 70.44 -14.41
CA LEU A 51 -22.74 70.55 -14.78
C LEU A 51 -22.00 71.21 -13.53
N PRO A 52 -20.78 71.86 -13.50
CA PRO A 52 -19.83 72.32 -14.54
C PRO A 52 -18.33 71.93 -14.31
N HIS A 53 -17.43 72.90 -14.04
CA HIS A 53 -15.95 72.78 -14.03
C HIS A 53 -15.26 73.83 -13.12
N GLY A 54 -14.00 73.56 -12.75
CA GLY A 54 -12.98 74.51 -12.26
C GLY A 54 -11.56 73.99 -12.58
N GLN A 55 -10.55 74.84 -12.80
CA GLN A 55 -9.29 74.43 -13.49
C GLN A 55 -7.98 74.49 -12.67
N ARG A 56 -7.14 73.47 -12.91
CA ARG A 56 -5.66 73.46 -13.05
C ARG A 56 -4.76 74.28 -12.10
N THR A 57 -3.87 73.55 -11.44
CA THR A 57 -2.40 73.72 -11.62
C THR A 57 -1.77 72.37 -11.94
N SER A 58 -0.48 72.33 -12.33
CA SER A 58 0.14 71.14 -12.93
C SER A 58 1.61 70.95 -12.57
N HIS A 59 2.04 69.71 -12.30
CA HIS A 59 3.29 69.14 -12.85
C HIS A 59 3.28 67.58 -12.73
N PRO A 60 4.02 66.83 -13.57
CA PRO A 60 3.83 65.38 -13.74
C PRO A 60 4.99 64.50 -13.23
N ARG A 61 4.73 63.20 -12.97
CA ARG A 61 5.63 62.06 -13.25
C ARG A 61 5.01 60.69 -12.96
N GLY A 62 5.32 59.70 -13.81
CA GLY A 62 5.43 58.28 -13.44
C GLY A 62 4.14 57.47 -13.29
N SER A 63 3.75 56.77 -14.36
CA SER A 63 2.89 55.58 -14.25
C SER A 63 3.70 54.35 -13.82
N VAL A 64 3.09 53.40 -13.11
CA VAL A 64 2.73 52.05 -13.60
C VAL A 64 1.61 51.51 -12.69
N GLN A 65 0.55 50.96 -13.27
CA GLN A 65 -0.44 50.15 -12.58
C GLN A 65 -0.22 48.68 -13.01
N GLU A 66 0.35 47.84 -12.15
CA GLU A 66 0.55 46.43 -12.47
C GLU A 66 -0.76 45.65 -12.33
N SER A 67 -1.29 45.15 -13.44
CA SER A 67 -2.44 44.25 -13.46
C SER A 67 -2.00 42.84 -13.03
N PHE A 68 -2.30 42.48 -11.78
CA PHE A 68 -1.98 41.17 -11.21
C PHE A 68 -2.78 40.04 -11.88
N ASN A 69 -2.20 39.46 -12.94
CA ASN A 69 -2.79 38.38 -13.71
C ASN A 69 -2.55 37.02 -13.02
N SER A 70 -3.58 36.47 -12.37
CA SER A 70 -3.46 35.35 -11.42
C SER A 70 -3.21 33.97 -12.06
N ASP A 71 -3.49 33.79 -13.35
CA ASP A 71 -3.34 32.52 -14.09
C ASP A 71 -1.87 32.10 -14.36
N LEU A 72 -0.86 32.87 -13.93
CA LEU A 72 0.55 32.64 -14.28
C LEU A 72 1.38 31.86 -13.22
N LEU A 73 0.76 31.35 -12.16
CA LEU A 73 1.43 30.47 -11.19
C LEU A 73 1.51 29.02 -11.69
N PRO A 74 2.71 28.41 -11.82
CA PRO A 74 2.82 27.01 -12.20
C PRO A 74 2.37 26.13 -11.03
N ASP A 75 1.19 25.54 -11.14
CA ASP A 75 0.66 24.55 -10.21
C ASP A 75 1.66 23.39 -10.02
N PHE A 76 2.15 23.22 -8.78
CA PHE A 76 3.01 22.10 -8.37
C PHE A 76 2.18 20.91 -7.84
N SER A 77 1.00 20.67 -8.43
CA SER A 77 0.34 19.37 -8.41
C SER A 77 1.23 18.32 -9.04
N ASP A 78 1.36 17.23 -8.29
CA ASP A 78 2.07 16.02 -8.65
C ASP A 78 1.05 15.13 -9.41
N ASP A 79 1.18 15.10 -10.73
CA ASP A 79 0.23 14.45 -11.64
C ASP A 79 0.10 12.94 -11.34
N PRO A 80 -1.11 12.40 -11.05
CA PRO A 80 -1.31 10.97 -10.79
C PRO A 80 -1.02 10.06 -12.01
N ASP A 81 -0.79 10.61 -13.20
CA ASP A 81 -0.29 9.87 -14.37
C ASP A 81 1.25 9.83 -14.46
N ASP A 82 1.97 10.61 -13.64
CA ASP A 82 3.42 10.49 -13.56
C ASP A 82 3.83 9.17 -12.87
N ASN A 83 4.96 8.64 -13.31
CA ASN A 83 5.54 7.37 -12.89
C ASN A 83 6.76 7.58 -11.98
N THR A 84 6.84 8.73 -11.28
CA THR A 84 7.99 9.14 -10.44
C THR A 84 7.84 8.89 -8.93
N ASP A 85 6.67 8.45 -8.46
CA ASP A 85 6.33 8.08 -7.06
C ASP A 85 7.47 7.34 -6.32
N GLY A 86 8.34 8.08 -5.64
CA GLY A 86 9.50 7.54 -4.92
C GLY A 86 10.88 8.15 -5.25
N ARG A 87 10.98 9.37 -5.81
CA ARG A 87 12.28 10.09 -5.94
C ARG A 87 12.36 11.54 -5.44
N ARG A 88 11.40 12.04 -4.65
CA ARG A 88 11.68 13.18 -3.76
C ARG A 88 12.53 12.72 -2.57
N LYS A 89 13.85 12.74 -2.73
CA LYS A 89 14.76 12.86 -1.60
C LYS A 89 14.98 14.35 -1.34
N GLN A 90 14.48 14.85 -0.21
CA GLN A 90 15.09 16.04 0.39
C GLN A 90 16.55 15.69 0.75
N LYS A 91 17.47 16.64 0.56
CA LYS A 91 18.79 16.61 1.20
C LYS A 91 18.70 17.45 2.47
N PRO A 92 19.42 17.11 3.55
CA PRO A 92 19.71 18.09 4.59
C PRO A 92 20.55 19.24 4.01
N GLU A 93 20.37 20.43 4.55
CA GLU A 93 21.18 21.60 4.22
C GLU A 93 22.54 21.55 4.93
N GLY A 94 23.50 22.38 4.49
CA GLY A 94 24.83 22.46 5.10
C GLY A 94 25.96 21.87 4.28
N PHE A 95 26.37 22.57 3.22
CA PHE A 95 27.76 22.59 2.75
C PHE A 95 28.07 23.99 2.22
N GLY A 96 29.14 24.61 2.74
CA GLY A 96 29.47 26.01 2.48
C GLY A 96 30.05 26.27 1.08
N LEU A 97 30.00 27.53 0.66
CA LEU A 97 30.59 28.01 -0.59
C LEU A 97 32.12 27.96 -0.53
N SER A 98 32.74 27.31 -1.51
CA SER A 98 34.15 27.54 -1.88
C SER A 98 34.28 27.50 -3.40
N SER A 99 35.08 28.41 -3.96
CA SER A 99 34.99 28.82 -5.37
C SER A 99 35.99 28.09 -6.27
N VAL A 100 35.73 26.83 -6.60
CA VAL A 100 36.39 26.10 -7.72
C VAL A 100 35.33 25.31 -8.51
N GLY A 101 35.47 25.28 -9.83
CA GLY A 101 34.45 24.75 -10.75
C GLY A 101 34.04 23.30 -10.47
N THR A 102 32.80 23.10 -10.05
CA THR A 102 32.27 21.77 -9.66
C THR A 102 30.92 21.50 -10.32
N SER A 103 30.86 20.51 -11.23
CA SER A 103 29.61 20.10 -11.88
C SER A 103 28.74 19.23 -10.94
N ILE A 104 27.69 19.81 -10.38
CA ILE A 104 26.76 19.09 -9.46
C ILE A 104 25.56 18.54 -10.24
N VAL A 105 25.31 17.23 -10.11
CA VAL A 105 24.45 16.47 -11.03
C VAL A 105 23.00 16.30 -10.54
N ALA A 106 22.04 16.79 -11.34
CA ALA A 106 20.63 16.45 -11.20
C ALA A 106 20.34 15.03 -11.74
N GLN A 107 19.53 14.23 -11.03
CA GLN A 107 19.40 12.78 -11.29
C GLN A 107 18.58 12.36 -12.55
N ARG A 108 18.18 13.31 -13.41
CA ARG A 108 17.69 13.06 -14.78
C ARG A 108 18.11 14.22 -15.71
N PRO A 109 19.14 14.06 -16.53
CA PRO A 109 19.34 14.94 -17.67
C PRO A 109 18.48 14.45 -18.85
N LEU A 110 17.48 15.24 -19.24
CA LEU A 110 17.25 15.45 -20.67
C LEU A 110 18.39 16.35 -21.14
N SER A 111 19.39 15.78 -21.82
CA SER A 111 20.57 16.51 -22.29
C SER A 111 20.27 17.33 -23.55
N LEU A 112 19.38 18.32 -23.42
CA LEU A 112 19.27 19.43 -24.35
C LEU A 112 20.45 20.38 -24.07
N VAL A 113 21.53 20.19 -24.82
CA VAL A 113 22.71 21.08 -24.78
C VAL A 113 22.37 22.33 -25.59
N LEU A 114 21.97 23.39 -24.90
CA LEU A 114 21.96 24.73 -25.46
C LEU A 114 23.41 25.21 -25.62
N PHE A 115 23.90 25.22 -26.86
CA PHE A 115 25.11 25.95 -27.21
C PHE A 115 24.81 27.47 -27.27
N PRO A 116 25.79 28.36 -27.02
CA PRO A 116 25.52 29.80 -26.83
C PRO A 116 24.88 30.54 -28.02
N ASN A 117 24.85 29.93 -29.21
CA ASN A 117 24.52 30.60 -30.48
C ASN A 117 23.14 30.19 -31.07
N GLY A 118 22.21 29.69 -30.27
CA GLY A 118 20.77 29.69 -30.59
C GLY A 118 20.29 28.87 -31.80
N ARG A 119 21.08 27.95 -32.37
CA ARG A 119 20.68 27.11 -33.52
C ARG A 119 20.64 25.62 -33.17
N MET A 120 19.45 25.02 -33.23
CA MET A 120 19.30 23.56 -33.23
C MET A 120 19.69 22.96 -34.58
N GLN A 121 20.70 22.06 -34.59
CA GLN A 121 20.93 21.16 -35.73
C GLN A 121 20.27 19.79 -35.48
N LYS A 122 19.88 19.12 -36.57
CA LYS A 122 19.20 17.81 -36.53
C LYS A 122 20.13 16.72 -35.98
N LEU A 123 19.91 16.27 -34.74
CA LEU A 123 20.59 15.10 -34.17
C LEU A 123 20.08 13.78 -34.77
N PRO A 124 20.92 12.96 -35.43
CA PRO A 124 20.55 11.61 -35.84
C PRO A 124 20.50 10.64 -34.65
N SER A 125 19.65 9.62 -34.74
CA SER A 125 19.64 8.43 -33.85
C SER A 125 19.38 8.67 -32.34
N ILE A 126 18.12 8.96 -32.00
CA ILE A 126 17.57 8.81 -30.62
C ILE A 126 17.47 7.32 -30.25
N ARG A 127 18.60 6.62 -30.16
CA ARG A 127 18.69 5.21 -29.76
C ARG A 127 20.02 4.79 -29.09
N ARG A 128 21.07 5.64 -29.07
CA ARG A 128 22.40 5.28 -28.53
C ARG A 128 23.02 6.23 -27.48
N HIS A 129 22.53 7.46 -27.32
CA HIS A 129 23.15 8.48 -26.44
C HIS A 129 22.44 8.71 -25.09
N LEU A 130 21.77 7.70 -24.52
CA LEU A 130 21.12 7.77 -23.19
C LEU A 130 21.86 6.93 -22.14
N THR A 131 23.14 7.27 -21.97
CA THR A 131 24.14 6.64 -21.09
C THR A 131 25.28 7.66 -20.88
N ILE A 132 25.95 7.82 -19.72
CA ILE A 132 26.03 7.00 -18.51
C ILE A 132 26.03 7.93 -17.26
N PHE A 133 25.49 7.47 -16.12
CA PHE A 133 26.01 7.87 -14.80
C PHE A 133 26.08 6.74 -13.76
N THR A 134 25.49 5.56 -14.03
CA THR A 134 25.51 4.38 -13.12
C THR A 134 25.53 3.03 -13.86
N GLY A 135 25.91 3.01 -15.14
CA GLY A 135 25.87 1.80 -15.99
C GLY A 135 24.47 1.21 -16.25
N ARG A 136 23.40 1.88 -15.81
CA ARG A 136 22.01 1.43 -15.99
C ARG A 136 21.35 2.19 -17.14
N LEU A 137 20.85 1.44 -18.13
CA LEU A 137 19.93 1.96 -19.14
C LEU A 137 18.69 2.56 -18.47
N LEU A 138 18.30 3.77 -18.90
CA LEU A 138 17.08 4.41 -18.41
C LEU A 138 15.83 3.71 -18.97
N LYS A 139 14.77 3.64 -18.16
CA LYS A 139 13.47 3.10 -18.57
C LYS A 139 12.86 4.03 -19.63
N GLY A 140 12.71 3.56 -20.86
CA GLY A 140 12.09 4.33 -21.93
C GLY A 140 10.69 4.84 -21.59
N ILE A 141 10.40 6.07 -22.01
CA ILE A 141 9.09 6.71 -21.88
C ILE A 141 8.07 5.94 -22.72
N LYS A 142 6.83 5.84 -22.20
CA LYS A 142 5.70 5.14 -22.87
C LYS A 142 4.37 5.89 -22.80
N LYS A 143 4.30 7.01 -22.08
CA LYS A 143 3.12 7.83 -21.81
C LYS A 143 3.40 9.25 -22.25
N ALA A 144 2.43 9.92 -22.87
CA ALA A 144 2.55 11.33 -23.23
C ALA A 144 2.61 12.24 -21.99
N SER A 145 1.84 11.92 -20.94
CA SER A 145 1.85 12.62 -19.64
C SER A 145 3.25 12.67 -19.02
N SER A 146 3.99 11.54 -18.99
CA SER A 146 5.35 11.52 -18.44
C SER A 146 6.33 12.44 -19.17
N LEU A 147 6.20 12.61 -20.50
CA LEU A 147 7.05 13.55 -21.25
C LEU A 147 6.68 15.01 -20.95
N ARG A 148 5.37 15.30 -20.79
CA ARG A 148 4.87 16.62 -20.34
C ARG A 148 5.30 16.92 -18.89
N ALA A 149 5.37 15.91 -18.01
CA ALA A 149 5.81 16.02 -16.62
C ALA A 149 7.33 16.23 -16.48
N ASP A 150 8.16 15.51 -17.25
CA ASP A 150 9.61 15.76 -17.34
C ASP A 150 9.89 17.19 -17.85
N TRP A 151 9.10 17.70 -18.81
CA TRP A 151 9.17 19.09 -19.29
C TRP A 151 8.72 20.13 -18.25
N LYS A 152 7.58 19.94 -17.59
CA LYS A 152 7.09 20.77 -16.46
C LYS A 152 8.16 20.87 -15.36
N THR A 153 8.81 19.74 -15.06
CA THR A 153 9.93 19.65 -14.11
C THR A 153 11.15 20.43 -14.58
N PHE A 154 11.54 20.31 -15.86
CA PHE A 154 12.65 21.05 -16.44
C PHE A 154 12.42 22.58 -16.42
N ARG A 155 11.24 23.06 -16.81
CA ARG A 155 10.88 24.50 -16.73
C ARG A 155 10.99 25.02 -15.30
N GLY A 156 10.53 24.24 -14.31
CA GLY A 156 10.66 24.57 -12.88
C GLY A 156 12.11 24.62 -12.41
N TYR A 157 12.94 23.66 -12.81
CA TYR A 157 14.37 23.58 -12.49
C TYR A 157 15.17 24.74 -13.12
N TYR A 158 14.94 25.02 -14.41
CA TYR A 158 15.51 26.16 -15.13
C TYR A 158 15.21 27.46 -14.38
N ARG A 159 13.92 27.73 -14.08
CA ARG A 159 13.50 28.94 -13.36
C ARG A 159 14.12 29.06 -11.98
N ASN A 160 14.36 27.95 -11.28
CA ASN A 160 15.02 28.00 -9.98
C ASN A 160 16.50 28.41 -10.10
N ILE A 161 17.23 27.91 -11.10
CA ILE A 161 18.67 28.20 -11.27
C ILE A 161 18.91 29.56 -11.93
N THR A 162 18.24 29.86 -13.05
CA THR A 162 18.51 31.08 -13.84
C THR A 162 17.78 32.31 -13.31
N ARG A 163 16.80 32.12 -12.40
CA ARG A 163 15.79 33.10 -11.98
C ARG A 163 14.94 33.69 -13.13
N LYS A 164 15.12 33.21 -14.37
CA LYS A 164 14.37 33.62 -15.56
C LYS A 164 13.35 32.55 -15.95
N GLN A 165 12.27 32.94 -16.60
CA GLN A 165 11.43 31.97 -17.31
C GLN A 165 12.05 31.64 -18.67
N ILE A 166 11.75 30.45 -19.20
CA ILE A 166 11.95 30.13 -20.62
C ILE A 166 10.98 31.01 -21.42
N SER A 167 11.36 31.50 -22.61
CA SER A 167 10.47 32.36 -23.41
C SER A 167 9.21 31.61 -23.85
N GLN A 168 8.18 32.35 -24.28
CA GLN A 168 6.98 31.74 -24.84
C GLN A 168 7.31 31.00 -26.15
N GLU A 169 8.09 31.63 -27.03
CA GLU A 169 8.52 31.07 -28.32
C GLU A 169 9.30 29.75 -28.15
N ASP A 170 10.32 29.72 -27.29
CA ASP A 170 11.06 28.50 -26.92
C ASP A 170 10.12 27.43 -26.37
N SER A 171 9.17 27.83 -25.51
CA SER A 171 8.22 26.91 -24.89
C SER A 171 7.26 26.31 -25.91
N GLU A 172 6.84 27.07 -26.92
CA GLU A 172 5.97 26.63 -28.00
C GLU A 172 6.71 25.71 -29.00
N GLU A 173 7.97 26.00 -29.35
CA GLU A 173 8.80 25.08 -30.15
C GLU A 173 9.02 23.77 -29.38
N ILE A 174 9.38 23.81 -28.10
CA ILE A 174 9.57 22.62 -27.28
C ILE A 174 8.26 21.84 -27.14
N ASN A 175 7.11 22.50 -26.95
CA ASN A 175 5.79 21.86 -26.95
C ASN A 175 5.42 21.24 -28.32
N ALA A 176 5.87 21.83 -29.44
CA ALA A 176 5.74 21.23 -30.78
C ALA A 176 6.68 20.02 -30.97
N GLY A 177 7.90 20.08 -30.42
CA GLY A 177 8.84 18.96 -30.36
C GLY A 177 8.31 17.79 -29.53
N ILE A 178 7.69 18.08 -28.38
CA ILE A 178 7.03 17.10 -27.52
C ILE A 178 5.88 16.41 -28.24
N ARG A 179 5.03 17.15 -28.96
CA ARG A 179 3.98 16.57 -29.83
C ARG A 179 4.58 15.64 -30.88
N LYS A 180 5.53 16.13 -31.68
CA LYS A 180 6.27 15.33 -32.68
C LYS A 180 6.92 14.07 -32.10
N LEU A 181 7.35 14.07 -30.83
CA LEU A 181 7.88 12.89 -30.13
C LEU A 181 6.78 11.94 -29.63
N ILE A 182 5.62 12.45 -29.20
CA ILE A 182 4.46 11.64 -28.82
C ILE A 182 3.97 10.85 -30.04
N ASP A 183 3.81 11.53 -31.18
CA ASP A 183 3.28 10.94 -32.42
C ASP A 183 4.28 9.93 -33.01
N LYS A 184 5.56 10.33 -33.15
CA LYS A 184 6.63 9.48 -33.71
C LYS A 184 6.90 8.19 -32.96
N TRP A 185 6.58 8.14 -31.67
CA TRP A 185 6.81 6.96 -30.82
C TRP A 185 5.52 6.33 -30.30
N GLU A 186 4.37 6.72 -30.86
CA GLU A 186 3.03 6.22 -30.50
C GLU A 186 2.81 6.18 -28.97
N LEU A 187 3.22 7.25 -28.27
CA LEU A 187 3.18 7.28 -26.82
C LEU A 187 1.73 7.27 -26.33
N ASP A 188 1.45 6.43 -25.33
CA ASP A 188 0.10 6.29 -24.77
C ASP A 188 -0.42 7.62 -24.23
N GLN A 189 -1.45 8.15 -24.90
CA GLN A 189 -2.09 9.43 -24.58
C GLN A 189 -3.32 9.29 -23.67
N LYS A 190 -3.76 8.06 -23.36
CA LYS A 190 -4.93 7.85 -22.51
C LYS A 190 -4.60 8.28 -21.08
N GLU A 191 -5.54 8.94 -20.39
CA GLU A 191 -5.44 9.10 -18.94
C GLU A 191 -5.48 7.74 -18.22
N ARG A 192 -5.10 7.70 -16.95
CA ARG A 192 -5.31 6.55 -16.06
C ARG A 192 -6.73 6.53 -15.50
N ASP A 193 -7.33 5.35 -15.41
CA ASP A 193 -8.67 5.18 -14.84
C ASP A 193 -8.74 5.66 -13.38
N LYS A 194 -9.48 6.76 -13.17
CA LYS A 194 -9.78 7.39 -11.86
C LYS A 194 -10.82 6.59 -11.06
N THR A 195 -10.72 5.26 -11.08
CA THR A 195 -11.59 4.32 -10.34
C THR A 195 -11.55 4.64 -8.83
N PRO A 196 -12.69 5.01 -8.20
CA PRO A 196 -12.73 5.34 -6.79
C PRO A 196 -12.67 4.10 -5.90
N VAL A 197 -12.23 4.29 -4.66
CA VAL A 197 -12.48 3.36 -3.54
C VAL A 197 -13.16 4.12 -2.40
N TYR A 198 -14.15 3.50 -1.78
CA TYR A 198 -14.92 4.01 -0.66
C TYR A 198 -14.62 3.20 0.61
N VAL A 199 -15.19 3.60 1.76
CA VAL A 199 -15.00 2.89 3.04
C VAL A 199 -15.35 1.41 2.90
N GLN A 200 -16.45 1.06 2.23
CA GLN A 200 -16.87 -0.33 2.01
C GLN A 200 -15.80 -1.17 1.30
N ASP A 201 -15.18 -0.62 0.24
CA ASP A 201 -14.07 -1.29 -0.47
C ASP A 201 -12.85 -1.51 0.44
N LEU A 202 -12.62 -0.58 1.38
CA LEU A 202 -11.46 -0.62 2.27
C LEU A 202 -11.71 -1.48 3.52
N THR A 203 -12.97 -1.69 3.94
CA THR A 203 -13.38 -2.66 4.95
C THR A 203 -13.12 -4.09 4.46
N GLU A 204 -13.64 -4.47 3.29
CA GLU A 204 -13.39 -5.77 2.64
C GLU A 204 -11.89 -6.02 2.36
N PHE A 205 -11.15 -4.93 2.08
CA PHE A 205 -9.71 -4.97 1.88
C PHE A 205 -8.91 -5.11 3.19
N ASN A 206 -9.33 -4.46 4.28
CA ASN A 206 -8.73 -4.62 5.61
C ASN A 206 -8.94 -6.05 6.13
N GLU A 207 -10.11 -6.67 5.87
CA GLU A 207 -10.29 -8.11 6.08
C GLU A 207 -9.23 -8.92 5.34
N THR A 208 -9.00 -8.62 4.07
CA THR A 208 -8.01 -9.36 3.28
C THR A 208 -6.58 -9.17 3.79
N ILE A 209 -6.24 -7.96 4.28
CA ILE A 209 -4.97 -7.68 4.96
C ILE A 209 -4.82 -8.54 6.21
N LEU A 210 -5.88 -8.66 7.03
CA LEU A 210 -5.85 -9.38 8.30
C LEU A 210 -5.96 -10.90 8.14
N ARG A 211 -6.62 -11.42 7.09
CA ARG A 211 -6.80 -12.87 6.86
C ARG A 211 -5.70 -13.53 6.01
N THR A 212 -5.05 -12.79 5.09
CA THR A 212 -4.22 -13.46 4.06
C THR A 212 -2.96 -14.15 4.60
N GLN A 213 -2.80 -15.44 4.30
CA GLN A 213 -1.56 -16.20 4.52
C GLN A 213 -0.60 -16.15 3.31
N GLU A 214 -1.07 -15.77 2.12
CA GLU A 214 -0.25 -15.67 0.91
C GLU A 214 0.81 -14.56 0.97
N ARG A 215 0.56 -13.56 1.81
CA ARG A 215 1.54 -12.56 2.22
C ARG A 215 1.65 -12.58 3.74
N ARG A 216 2.78 -13.06 4.24
CA ARG A 216 3.21 -12.93 5.63
C ARG A 216 4.14 -11.73 5.79
N PHE A 217 4.13 -11.15 6.97
CA PHE A 217 5.03 -10.09 7.40
C PHE A 217 6.03 -10.65 8.42
N TYR A 218 6.88 -9.82 9.01
CA TYR A 218 7.71 -10.27 10.14
C TYR A 218 7.00 -10.11 11.49
N LEU A 219 6.28 -9.00 11.68
CA LEU A 219 5.57 -8.69 12.93
C LEU A 219 4.11 -8.33 12.63
N GLY A 220 3.17 -8.71 13.50
CA GLY A 220 1.76 -8.40 13.34
C GLY A 220 1.46 -6.90 13.23
N TYR A 221 2.28 -6.06 13.88
CA TYR A 221 2.29 -4.60 13.70
C TYR A 221 2.32 -4.15 12.21
N GLU A 222 2.97 -4.93 11.34
CA GLU A 222 3.04 -4.65 9.90
C GLU A 222 1.69 -4.79 9.17
N ARG A 223 0.73 -5.54 9.73
CA ARG A 223 -0.67 -5.58 9.28
C ARG A 223 -1.49 -4.46 9.92
N ILE A 224 -1.34 -4.24 11.22
CA ILE A 224 -2.05 -3.18 11.94
C ILE A 224 -1.77 -1.81 11.29
N GLN A 225 -0.50 -1.48 11.01
CA GLN A 225 -0.15 -0.24 10.31
C GLN A 225 -0.72 -0.14 8.87
N LEU A 226 -1.01 -1.27 8.20
CA LEU A 226 -1.62 -1.26 6.87
C LEU A 226 -3.10 -0.93 6.92
N CYS A 227 -3.82 -1.43 7.93
CA CYS A 227 -5.21 -1.09 8.20
C CYS A 227 -5.35 0.37 8.67
N VAL A 228 -4.43 0.86 9.51
CA VAL A 228 -4.36 2.29 9.87
C VAL A 228 -4.06 3.15 8.63
N PHE A 229 -3.19 2.72 7.72
CA PHE A 229 -2.88 3.46 6.50
C PHE A 229 -4.10 3.64 5.58
N THR A 230 -4.94 2.61 5.43
CA THR A 230 -6.17 2.70 4.61
C THR A 230 -7.24 3.56 5.27
N MET A 231 -7.44 3.43 6.58
CA MET A 231 -8.34 4.29 7.37
C MET A 231 -7.95 5.76 7.29
N LEU A 232 -6.73 6.12 7.70
CA LEU A 232 -6.29 7.53 7.68
C LEU A 232 -6.23 8.09 6.26
N GLY A 233 -5.92 7.26 5.26
CA GLY A 233 -5.86 7.64 3.86
C GLY A 233 -7.22 7.93 3.21
N ILE A 234 -8.32 7.31 3.66
CA ILE A 234 -9.67 7.64 3.18
C ILE A 234 -10.28 8.81 3.96
N TYR A 235 -10.16 8.83 5.30
CA TYR A 235 -10.77 9.88 6.12
C TYR A 235 -10.11 11.25 5.97
N THR A 236 -8.77 11.31 5.92
CA THR A 236 -8.05 12.59 5.76
C THR A 236 -7.77 12.97 4.31
N VAL A 237 -8.06 12.06 3.35
CA VAL A 237 -7.85 12.26 1.91
C VAL A 237 -6.38 12.63 1.57
N ASN A 238 -5.41 12.29 2.43
CA ASN A 238 -4.03 12.73 2.31
C ASN A 238 -3.23 12.03 1.18
N ARG A 239 -2.11 12.65 0.78
CA ARG A 239 -1.16 12.09 -0.18
C ARG A 239 -0.27 11.03 0.50
N LEU A 240 0.24 10.06 -0.27
CA LEU A 240 1.04 8.92 0.22
C LEU A 240 2.13 9.36 1.21
N ASP A 241 3.06 10.22 0.78
CA ASP A 241 4.19 10.63 1.61
C ASP A 241 3.73 11.39 2.88
N ALA A 242 2.67 12.20 2.78
CA ALA A 242 2.14 12.96 3.92
C ALA A 242 1.57 12.06 5.02
N LEU A 243 1.05 10.87 4.68
CA LEU A 243 0.69 9.85 5.66
C LEU A 243 1.95 9.18 6.23
N LEU A 244 2.89 8.79 5.38
CA LEU A 244 4.07 8.01 5.80
C LEU A 244 5.04 8.77 6.70
N PHE A 245 5.03 10.11 6.68
CA PHE A 245 5.78 10.96 7.61
C PHE A 245 4.99 11.36 8.87
N LEU A 246 3.80 10.79 9.12
CA LEU A 246 3.13 10.98 10.42
C LEU A 246 3.95 10.34 11.55
N GLN A 247 4.10 11.11 12.62
CA GLN A 247 4.72 10.73 13.90
C GLN A 247 3.65 10.90 14.99
N PHE A 248 3.84 10.34 16.18
CA PHE A 248 2.82 10.47 17.23
C PHE A 248 2.60 11.92 17.69
N LYS A 249 3.60 12.81 17.64
CA LYS A 249 3.42 14.26 17.86
C LYS A 249 2.53 14.97 16.84
N HIS A 250 2.35 14.37 15.65
CA HIS A 250 1.39 14.82 14.64
C HIS A 250 -0.04 14.29 14.92
N LEU A 251 -0.25 13.64 16.06
CA LEU A 251 -1.53 13.18 16.59
C LEU A 251 -1.74 13.79 17.98
N ARG A 252 -2.97 14.18 18.32
CA ARG A 252 -3.35 14.54 19.68
C ARG A 252 -4.49 13.65 20.14
N PHE A 253 -4.37 13.17 21.35
CA PHE A 253 -5.34 12.30 22.00
C PHE A 253 -5.99 13.07 23.13
N SER A 254 -7.30 13.05 23.18
CA SER A 254 -8.07 13.71 24.23
C SER A 254 -9.43 13.03 24.43
N ILE A 255 -10.09 13.40 25.52
CA ILE A 255 -11.45 13.00 25.83
C ILE A 255 -12.28 14.28 25.88
N GLN A 256 -13.35 14.34 25.09
CA GLN A 256 -14.27 15.48 25.02
C GLN A 256 -15.46 15.24 25.95
N ARG A 257 -16.00 16.30 26.54
CA ARG A 257 -17.36 16.30 27.10
C ARG A 257 -18.35 16.19 25.93
N ASP A 258 -19.31 15.27 26.01
CA ASP A 258 -20.36 15.16 24.99
C ASP A 258 -21.30 16.38 25.06
N PRO A 259 -21.49 17.16 23.98
CA PRO A 259 -22.45 18.27 23.96
C PRO A 259 -23.91 17.83 24.14
N LEU A 260 -24.24 16.54 23.96
CA LEU A 260 -25.55 15.97 24.23
C LEU A 260 -25.72 15.45 25.67
N GLY A 261 -24.69 15.58 26.52
CA GLY A 261 -24.73 15.15 27.91
C GLY A 261 -24.53 13.65 28.15
N GLY A 262 -24.17 12.89 27.13
CA GLY A 262 -23.76 11.50 27.22
C GLY A 262 -22.32 11.32 27.77
N PRO A 263 -21.73 10.14 27.57
CA PRO A 263 -20.43 9.80 28.15
C PRO A 263 -19.28 10.55 27.46
N PRO A 264 -18.11 10.70 28.11
CA PRO A 264 -16.96 11.37 27.51
C PRO A 264 -16.44 10.65 26.24
N ILE A 265 -16.22 11.41 25.17
CA ILE A 265 -15.93 10.89 23.82
C ILE A 265 -14.42 10.91 23.54
N PRO A 266 -13.77 9.76 23.26
CA PRO A 266 -12.37 9.73 22.85
C PRO A 266 -12.16 10.35 21.45
N LEU A 267 -11.23 11.30 21.36
CA LEU A 267 -10.89 12.04 20.16
C LEU A 267 -9.46 11.74 19.73
N ILE A 268 -9.28 11.52 18.42
CA ILE A 268 -7.98 11.50 17.75
C ILE A 268 -7.93 12.69 16.79
N GLU A 269 -7.16 13.73 17.10
CA GLU A 269 -6.88 14.83 16.15
C GLU A 269 -5.60 14.55 15.36
N ILE A 270 -5.64 14.64 14.02
CA ILE A 270 -4.42 14.55 13.19
C ILE A 270 -3.96 15.96 12.85
N ARG A 271 -2.88 16.42 13.49
CA ARG A 271 -2.29 17.76 13.39
C ARG A 271 -1.20 17.78 12.33
N SER A 272 -1.57 18.24 11.13
CA SER A 272 -0.77 18.08 9.91
C SER A 272 0.30 19.19 9.72
N GLU A 273 1.25 19.30 10.66
CA GLU A 273 2.27 20.36 10.69
C GLU A 273 3.21 20.37 9.46
N HIS A 274 3.62 19.19 8.99
CA HIS A 274 4.70 19.01 8.02
C HIS A 274 4.24 18.70 6.58
N VAL A 275 3.24 19.42 6.03
CA VAL A 275 2.71 19.15 4.67
C VAL A 275 2.78 20.37 3.74
N LYS A 276 3.74 20.33 2.80
CA LYS A 276 4.04 21.33 1.74
C LYS A 276 4.05 22.78 2.23
N GLN A 277 5.25 23.31 2.53
CA GLN A 277 5.50 24.75 2.51
C GLN A 277 5.01 25.34 1.17
N PHE A 278 3.98 26.17 1.22
CA PHE A 278 3.57 27.00 0.09
C PHE A 278 3.98 28.43 0.40
N LEU A 279 4.89 29.00 -0.39
CA LEU A 279 5.49 30.33 -0.17
C LEU A 279 6.16 30.51 1.22
N GLY A 280 6.54 29.40 1.89
CA GLY A 280 7.23 29.41 3.18
C GLY A 280 6.33 29.22 4.40
N LEU A 281 5.00 29.30 4.25
CA LEU A 281 4.05 29.05 5.32
C LEU A 281 3.52 27.60 5.29
N THR A 282 3.38 27.00 6.46
CA THR A 282 2.75 25.69 6.68
C THR A 282 1.33 25.88 7.22
N GLN A 283 0.32 25.73 6.35
CA GLN A 283 -1.08 25.68 6.79
C GLN A 283 -1.41 24.27 7.32
N THR A 284 -1.77 24.21 8.60
CA THR A 284 -2.00 22.98 9.34
C THR A 284 -3.48 22.60 9.35
N ASN A 285 -3.88 21.68 8.47
CA ASN A 285 -5.19 21.05 8.58
C ASN A 285 -5.20 20.12 9.80
N ASN A 286 -6.15 20.33 10.71
CA ASN A 286 -6.47 19.40 11.78
C ASN A 286 -7.65 18.53 11.33
N PHE A 287 -7.54 17.21 11.49
CA PHE A 287 -8.63 16.28 11.22
C PHE A 287 -9.08 15.62 12.54
N PRO A 288 -10.18 16.09 13.16
CA PRO A 288 -10.75 15.44 14.33
C PRO A 288 -11.48 14.14 13.92
N LEU A 289 -11.14 13.04 14.59
CA LEU A 289 -11.81 11.74 14.49
C LEU A 289 -12.39 11.40 15.87
N PRO A 290 -13.64 11.78 16.18
CA PRO A 290 -14.32 11.34 17.39
C PRO A 290 -14.65 9.84 17.29
N GLU A 291 -14.80 9.16 18.42
CA GLU A 291 -15.19 7.75 18.42
C GLU A 291 -16.67 7.60 18.04
N ILE A 292 -16.92 6.94 16.91
CA ILE A 292 -18.28 6.53 16.51
C ILE A 292 -18.58 5.20 17.19
N ILE A 293 -19.58 5.19 18.09
CA ILE A 293 -19.97 4.01 18.88
C ILE A 293 -20.85 3.06 18.04
N ASP A 294 -21.77 3.59 17.26
CA ASP A 294 -22.74 2.82 16.45
C ASP A 294 -22.15 2.21 15.16
N ASP A 295 -20.82 2.18 15.01
CA ASP A 295 -20.16 1.49 13.89
C ASP A 295 -20.26 -0.03 14.09
N PRO A 296 -20.98 -0.77 13.23
CA PRO A 296 -21.09 -2.22 13.36
C PRO A 296 -19.75 -2.95 13.14
N SER A 297 -18.72 -2.31 12.60
CA SER A 297 -17.57 -2.96 11.97
C SER A 297 -16.20 -2.47 12.50
N LEU A 298 -15.79 -2.96 13.68
CA LEU A 298 -14.54 -2.56 14.36
C LEU A 298 -13.25 -2.71 13.53
N ILE A 299 -13.26 -3.53 12.46
CA ILE A 299 -12.15 -3.69 11.50
C ILE A 299 -11.74 -2.38 10.77
N PHE A 300 -12.60 -1.36 10.81
CA PHE A 300 -12.37 -0.05 10.21
C PHE A 300 -12.50 1.12 11.22
N SER A 301 -12.52 0.81 12.52
CA SER A 301 -12.45 1.81 13.59
C SER A 301 -11.02 2.33 13.76
N PRO A 302 -10.75 3.64 13.55
CA PRO A 302 -9.43 4.21 13.78
C PRO A 302 -8.99 4.05 15.24
N HIS A 303 -9.92 4.19 16.18
CA HIS A 303 -9.66 4.14 17.62
C HIS A 303 -9.16 2.77 18.07
N VAL A 304 -9.86 1.69 17.70
CA VAL A 304 -9.46 0.31 18.05
C VAL A 304 -8.03 0.00 17.59
N PHE A 305 -7.63 0.50 16.42
CA PHE A 305 -6.29 0.25 15.89
C PHE A 305 -5.22 1.21 16.43
N VAL A 306 -5.52 2.50 16.58
CA VAL A 306 -4.53 3.50 17.04
C VAL A 306 -4.30 3.38 18.54
N PHE A 307 -5.35 3.26 19.37
CA PHE A 307 -5.17 3.02 20.80
C PHE A 307 -4.52 1.65 21.08
N GLY A 308 -4.80 0.62 20.27
CA GLY A 308 -4.09 -0.67 20.36
C GLY A 308 -2.59 -0.55 20.09
N ILE A 309 -2.17 0.37 19.20
CA ILE A 309 -0.75 0.71 19.01
C ILE A 309 -0.20 1.49 20.22
N LEU A 310 -0.96 2.45 20.79
CA LEU A 310 -0.52 3.24 21.95
C LEU A 310 -0.31 2.38 23.20
N PHE A 311 -1.21 1.43 23.49
CA PHE A 311 -1.04 0.50 24.61
C PHE A 311 0.09 -0.51 24.35
N PHE A 312 0.30 -0.95 23.10
CA PHE A 312 1.46 -1.78 22.73
C PHE A 312 2.81 -1.05 22.93
N LEU A 313 2.80 0.28 22.81
CA LEU A 313 3.96 1.16 23.02
C LEU A 313 4.14 1.60 24.49
N ASP A 314 3.18 1.33 25.38
CA ASP A 314 3.06 1.98 26.69
C ASP A 314 3.19 3.51 26.56
N ALA A 315 2.39 4.10 25.66
CA ALA A 315 2.69 5.42 25.09
C ALA A 315 2.33 6.64 25.95
N PHE A 316 1.45 6.50 26.96
CA PHE A 316 0.93 7.63 27.73
C PHE A 316 1.84 8.01 28.90
N GLU A 317 1.95 9.30 29.22
CA GLU A 317 2.70 9.75 30.41
C GLU A 317 2.06 9.26 31.72
N ALA A 318 0.73 9.10 31.74
CA ALA A 318 -0.02 8.62 32.89
C ALA A 318 0.13 7.09 33.04
N PRO A 319 0.90 6.57 34.02
CA PRO A 319 1.31 5.16 34.08
C PRO A 319 0.18 4.20 34.51
N ARG A 320 -1.05 4.70 34.64
CA ARG A 320 -2.26 3.90 34.91
C ARG A 320 -3.17 3.78 33.68
N LEU A 321 -2.92 4.55 32.62
CA LEU A 321 -3.70 4.55 31.38
C LEU A 321 -3.22 3.44 30.45
N THR A 322 -3.42 2.19 30.88
CA THR A 322 -2.86 0.99 30.24
C THR A 322 -3.83 0.23 29.33
N SER A 323 -5.10 0.62 29.27
CA SER A 323 -6.11 0.02 28.39
C SER A 323 -7.29 0.96 28.12
N MET A 324 -8.13 0.64 27.13
CA MET A 324 -9.37 1.38 26.88
C MET A 324 -10.32 1.35 28.09
N GLY A 325 -10.33 0.27 28.89
CA GLY A 325 -11.13 0.21 30.12
C GLY A 325 -10.75 1.33 31.10
N ARG A 326 -9.43 1.53 31.32
CA ARG A 326 -8.91 2.66 32.11
C ARG A 326 -9.15 4.03 31.47
N LEU A 327 -9.42 4.08 30.17
CA LEU A 327 -9.80 5.30 29.46
C LEU A 327 -11.28 5.63 29.67
N ARG A 328 -12.18 4.62 29.71
CA ARG A 328 -13.62 4.81 30.03
C ARG A 328 -13.86 5.29 31.46
N GLU A 329 -12.96 4.96 32.39
CA GLU A 329 -13.00 5.45 33.78
C GLU A 329 -12.75 6.97 33.91
N LEU A 330 -12.30 7.65 32.86
CA LEU A 330 -11.94 9.07 32.90
C LEU A 330 -13.14 9.98 32.60
N LEU A 331 -13.35 10.98 33.45
CA LEU A 331 -14.39 12.01 33.31
C LEU A 331 -13.77 13.38 33.07
N THR A 332 -14.37 14.16 32.16
CA THR A 332 -13.97 15.56 31.92
C THR A 332 -14.50 16.45 33.05
N GLU A 333 -13.61 16.93 33.93
CA GLU A 333 -13.94 17.81 35.08
C GLU A 333 -14.88 18.98 34.73
N ASP A 334 -15.71 19.41 35.69
CA ASP A 334 -16.63 20.53 35.48
C ASP A 334 -15.92 21.85 35.19
N GLY A 335 -16.54 22.64 34.30
CA GLY A 335 -15.90 23.79 33.67
C GLY A 335 -14.95 23.44 32.51
N ARG A 336 -14.60 22.16 32.28
CA ARG A 336 -13.79 21.72 31.13
C ARG A 336 -14.64 21.04 30.07
N GLN A 337 -14.27 21.29 28.80
CA GLN A 337 -14.81 20.61 27.63
C GLN A 337 -13.89 19.49 27.12
N GLU A 338 -12.61 19.52 27.51
CA GLU A 338 -11.58 18.59 27.03
C GLU A 338 -10.62 18.19 28.16
N MET A 339 -10.23 16.91 28.19
CA MET A 339 -9.08 16.39 28.91
C MET A 339 -8.06 15.85 27.90
N GLN A 340 -6.82 16.33 27.92
CA GLN A 340 -5.76 15.81 27.04
C GLN A 340 -5.14 14.53 27.61
N LEU A 341 -4.74 13.61 26.73
CA LEU A 341 -4.05 12.36 27.06
C LEU A 341 -2.59 12.46 26.55
N PRO A 342 -1.65 13.03 27.34
CA PRO A 342 -0.29 13.28 26.90
C PRO A 342 0.49 11.98 26.66
N LEU A 343 1.35 12.01 25.63
CA LEU A 343 2.23 10.91 25.26
C LEU A 343 3.64 11.16 25.81
N LYS A 344 4.37 10.08 26.10
CA LYS A 344 5.75 10.15 26.54
C LYS A 344 6.63 10.79 25.45
N PRO A 345 7.52 11.74 25.77
CA PRO A 345 8.32 12.47 24.77
C PRO A 345 9.15 11.59 23.83
N GLU A 346 9.60 10.41 24.28
CA GLU A 346 10.31 9.47 23.41
C GLU A 346 9.41 8.78 22.38
N VAL A 347 8.11 8.63 22.64
CA VAL A 347 7.13 8.02 21.73
C VAL A 347 6.58 9.03 20.74
N GLU A 348 6.48 10.31 21.13
CA GLU A 348 6.06 11.41 20.25
C GLU A 348 6.85 11.49 18.93
N GLU A 349 8.16 11.21 18.98
CA GLU A 349 9.04 11.18 17.79
C GLU A 349 8.95 9.88 16.96
N TYR A 350 8.18 8.87 17.38
CA TYR A 350 8.03 7.62 16.62
C TYR A 350 7.12 7.82 15.40
N PHE A 351 7.52 7.30 14.24
CA PHE A 351 6.68 7.27 13.04
C PHE A 351 5.56 6.24 13.19
N LEU A 352 4.31 6.64 12.93
CA LEU A 352 3.13 5.77 12.95
C LEU A 352 3.22 4.64 11.90
N PHE A 353 3.93 4.90 10.79
CA PHE A 353 4.20 3.91 9.75
C PHE A 353 5.69 3.53 9.76
N CYS A 354 6.17 3.07 10.92
CA CYS A 354 7.58 2.72 11.09
C CYS A 354 8.01 1.50 10.25
N LYS A 355 9.32 1.39 10.03
CA LYS A 355 9.95 0.39 9.18
C LYS A 355 10.50 -0.78 9.98
N THR A 356 10.08 -1.99 9.66
CA THR A 356 10.69 -3.22 10.20
C THR A 356 12.04 -3.49 9.52
N LYS A 357 13.08 -3.77 10.31
CA LYS A 357 14.36 -4.37 9.87
C LYS A 357 14.50 -5.77 10.47
N VAL A 358 15.42 -6.58 9.94
CA VAL A 358 15.85 -7.83 10.58
C VAL A 358 17.28 -7.64 11.05
N VAL A 359 17.51 -7.77 12.35
CA VAL A 359 18.81 -7.65 13.02
C VAL A 359 19.11 -8.99 13.68
N ASP A 360 20.24 -9.61 13.36
CA ASP A 360 20.66 -10.94 13.84
C ASP A 360 19.62 -12.07 13.69
N GLY A 361 18.70 -11.91 12.73
CA GLY A 361 17.59 -12.83 12.45
C GLY A 361 16.30 -12.55 13.23
N LYS A 362 16.33 -11.63 14.21
CA LYS A 362 15.13 -11.10 14.88
C LYS A 362 14.57 -9.92 14.09
N PRO A 363 13.25 -9.82 13.87
CA PRO A 363 12.67 -8.61 13.34
C PRO A 363 12.53 -7.54 14.44
N THR A 364 12.77 -6.28 14.07
CA THR A 364 12.76 -5.14 14.97
C THR A 364 12.09 -3.96 14.27
N LEU A 365 11.18 -3.29 14.97
CA LEU A 365 10.56 -2.04 14.50
C LEU A 365 11.58 -0.89 14.69
N VAL A 366 11.80 -0.11 13.64
CA VAL A 366 12.69 1.06 13.68
C VAL A 366 11.81 2.29 13.68
N TRP A 367 11.36 2.66 14.88
CA TRP A 367 10.39 3.72 15.13
C TRP A 367 10.78 5.07 14.54
N ASN A 368 12.08 5.36 14.48
CA ASN A 368 12.68 6.57 13.92
C ASN A 368 13.04 6.46 12.41
N GLU A 369 12.60 5.42 11.70
CA GLU A 369 12.60 5.36 10.23
C GLU A 369 11.19 5.09 9.68
N PRO A 370 10.61 5.97 8.85
CA PRO A 370 9.34 5.69 8.19
C PRO A 370 9.50 4.62 7.10
N ILE A 371 8.43 3.89 6.82
CA ILE A 371 8.38 2.92 5.74
C ILE A 371 8.49 3.61 4.36
N ASN A 372 9.40 3.14 3.51
CA ASN A 372 9.59 3.71 2.18
C ASN A 372 8.28 3.70 1.35
N ALA A 373 7.95 4.81 0.68
CA ALA A 373 6.79 4.94 -0.21
C ALA A 373 6.67 3.83 -1.28
N SER A 374 7.81 3.36 -1.80
CA SER A 374 7.88 2.23 -2.75
C SER A 374 7.55 0.87 -2.11
N THR A 375 7.83 0.70 -0.82
CA THR A 375 7.45 -0.50 -0.05
C THR A 375 5.97 -0.48 0.28
N MET A 376 5.41 0.66 0.71
CA MET A 376 3.96 0.81 0.92
C MET A 376 3.18 0.60 -0.38
N SER A 377 3.59 1.27 -1.47
CA SER A 377 3.02 1.08 -2.82
C SER A 377 3.24 -0.34 -3.41
N GLY A 378 4.18 -1.10 -2.85
CA GLY A 378 4.37 -2.53 -3.12
C GLY A 378 3.45 -3.43 -2.30
N ARG A 379 3.17 -3.07 -1.03
CA ARG A 379 2.19 -3.74 -0.16
C ARG A 379 0.79 -3.61 -0.77
N LEU A 380 0.29 -2.37 -0.89
CA LEU A 380 -1.06 -2.05 -1.40
C LEU A 380 -1.36 -2.77 -2.73
N ARG A 381 -0.43 -2.71 -3.69
CA ARG A 381 -0.57 -3.34 -5.01
C ARG A 381 -0.71 -4.86 -4.93
N THR A 382 0.15 -5.54 -4.20
CA THR A 382 0.10 -7.00 -4.07
C THR A 382 -1.11 -7.45 -3.26
N LEU A 383 -1.48 -6.71 -2.21
CA LEU A 383 -2.66 -7.00 -1.41
C LEU A 383 -3.93 -6.82 -2.25
N GLY A 384 -4.01 -5.78 -3.09
CA GLY A 384 -5.12 -5.60 -4.03
C GLY A 384 -5.17 -6.69 -5.10
N GLU A 385 -4.01 -7.18 -5.56
CA GLU A 385 -3.93 -8.37 -6.41
C GLU A 385 -4.38 -9.65 -5.69
N ILE A 386 -4.19 -9.78 -4.36
CA ILE A 386 -4.63 -10.91 -3.53
C ILE A 386 -6.14 -10.89 -3.32
N HIS A 387 -6.70 -9.71 -3.00
CA HIS A 387 -8.12 -9.42 -2.79
C HIS A 387 -8.98 -9.68 -4.04
N GLY A 388 -8.38 -9.60 -5.23
CA GLY A 388 -9.00 -9.99 -6.50
C GLY A 388 -9.29 -8.84 -7.47
N TRP A 389 -9.05 -7.58 -7.07
CA TRP A 389 -9.29 -6.41 -7.92
C TRP A 389 -8.56 -6.51 -9.28
N LEU A 390 -9.29 -6.19 -10.36
CA LEU A 390 -8.77 -6.00 -11.72
C LEU A 390 -7.63 -4.97 -11.76
N HIS A 391 -7.94 -3.75 -11.32
CA HIS A 391 -6.99 -2.64 -11.35
C HIS A 391 -6.09 -2.64 -10.12
N SER A 392 -4.84 -2.20 -10.26
CA SER A 392 -3.93 -2.07 -9.12
C SER A 392 -4.45 -1.06 -8.09
N MET A 393 -4.34 -1.41 -6.81
CA MET A 393 -4.52 -0.48 -5.69
C MET A 393 -3.25 0.36 -5.46
N PHE A 394 -3.46 1.65 -5.16
CA PHE A 394 -2.45 2.66 -4.83
C PHE A 394 -3.12 3.83 -4.11
N ALA A 395 -2.40 4.55 -3.25
CA ALA A 395 -3.02 5.46 -2.27
C ALA A 395 -3.91 6.57 -2.89
N HIS A 396 -3.54 7.12 -4.06
CA HIS A 396 -4.35 8.14 -4.75
C HIS A 396 -5.78 7.70 -5.08
N ARG A 397 -6.13 6.39 -5.11
CA ARG A 397 -7.52 5.96 -5.28
C ARG A 397 -8.45 6.41 -4.14
N MET A 398 -7.93 6.50 -2.92
CA MET A 398 -8.68 7.01 -1.77
C MET A 398 -9.04 8.48 -1.97
N ARG A 399 -8.21 9.24 -2.70
CA ARG A 399 -8.51 10.63 -3.08
C ARG A 399 -9.58 10.77 -4.16
N TYR A 400 -9.74 9.76 -5.03
CA TYR A 400 -10.81 9.74 -6.04
C TYR A 400 -12.18 9.47 -5.41
N GLY A 401 -12.26 8.53 -4.46
CA GLY A 401 -13.50 8.25 -3.71
C GLY A 401 -13.81 9.34 -2.69
N GLY A 402 -12.89 9.60 -1.75
CA GLY A 402 -13.07 10.60 -0.69
C GLY A 402 -13.34 12.01 -1.24
N GLY A 403 -12.56 12.47 -2.23
CA GLY A 403 -12.77 13.77 -2.86
C GLY A 403 -14.15 13.92 -3.52
N LYS A 404 -14.69 12.83 -4.07
CA LYS A 404 -16.04 12.79 -4.65
C LYS A 404 -17.14 12.76 -3.58
N VAL A 405 -16.95 12.01 -2.49
CA VAL A 405 -17.88 12.00 -1.35
C VAL A 405 -17.99 13.40 -0.75
N LEU A 406 -16.86 14.10 -0.54
CA LEU A 406 -16.86 15.49 -0.09
C LEU A 406 -17.68 16.38 -1.04
N ASN A 407 -17.41 16.31 -2.35
CA ASN A 407 -18.12 17.10 -3.38
C ASN A 407 -19.64 16.85 -3.41
N ALA A 408 -20.08 15.63 -3.11
CA ALA A 408 -21.48 15.22 -3.19
C ALA A 408 -22.22 15.31 -1.83
N SER A 409 -21.53 15.72 -0.76
CA SER A 409 -22.05 15.63 0.61
C SER A 409 -23.08 16.69 0.99
N GLY A 410 -23.16 17.81 0.25
CA GLY A 410 -23.95 18.99 0.59
C GLY A 410 -23.40 19.80 1.78
N VAL A 411 -22.83 19.14 2.78
CA VAL A 411 -22.31 19.76 4.01
C VAL A 411 -20.88 20.29 3.90
N VAL A 412 -20.09 19.86 2.90
CA VAL A 412 -18.73 20.34 2.66
C VAL A 412 -18.71 21.32 1.49
N SER A 413 -18.32 22.58 1.75
CA SER A 413 -18.19 23.60 0.72
C SER A 413 -17.00 23.37 -0.21
N GLU A 414 -17.00 23.96 -1.40
CA GLU A 414 -15.88 23.87 -2.35
C GLU A 414 -14.55 24.35 -1.73
N ALA A 415 -14.59 25.44 -0.96
CA ALA A 415 -13.43 25.97 -0.24
C ALA A 415 -12.89 24.95 0.80
N GLN A 416 -13.79 24.29 1.54
CA GLN A 416 -13.43 23.29 2.54
C GLN A 416 -12.93 21.98 1.89
N GLN A 417 -13.51 21.56 0.76
CA GLN A 417 -13.03 20.44 -0.05
C GLN A 417 -11.60 20.71 -0.56
N ASN A 418 -11.35 21.90 -1.11
CA ASN A 418 -10.03 22.31 -1.59
C ASN A 418 -9.00 22.41 -0.45
N LEU A 419 -9.41 22.92 0.73
CA LEU A 419 -8.60 22.91 1.95
C LEU A 419 -8.24 21.47 2.37
N ILE A 420 -9.23 20.58 2.53
CA ILE A 420 -9.04 19.16 2.91
C ILE A 420 -8.10 18.46 1.93
N MET A 421 -8.37 18.57 0.63
CA MET A 421 -7.57 17.91 -0.40
C MET A 421 -6.20 18.58 -0.62
N LYS A 422 -5.96 19.77 -0.05
CA LYS A 422 -4.78 20.63 -0.28
C LYS A 422 -4.59 20.88 -1.79
N HIS A 423 -5.58 21.57 -2.35
CA HIS A 423 -5.66 22.13 -3.71
C HIS A 423 -5.77 23.66 -3.62
N SER A 424 -5.19 24.39 -4.57
CA SER A 424 -5.33 25.86 -4.68
C SER A 424 -6.50 26.31 -5.54
N ASN A 425 -7.14 25.40 -6.30
CA ASN A 425 -8.24 25.69 -7.20
C ASN A 425 -9.05 24.41 -7.48
N ILE A 426 -10.37 24.52 -7.62
CA ILE A 426 -11.27 23.38 -7.90
C ILE A 426 -10.96 22.67 -9.23
N ARG A 427 -10.38 23.36 -10.23
CA ARG A 427 -9.87 22.75 -11.47
C ARG A 427 -8.94 21.56 -11.17
N THR A 428 -8.09 21.67 -10.14
CA THR A 428 -7.22 20.57 -9.70
C THR A 428 -8.01 19.30 -9.34
N PHE A 429 -9.17 19.43 -8.69
CA PHE A 429 -10.06 18.30 -8.42
C PHE A 429 -10.73 17.78 -9.69
N LEU A 430 -11.35 18.67 -10.49
CA LEU A 430 -12.09 18.32 -11.71
C LEU A 430 -11.22 17.62 -12.78
N ASP A 431 -9.96 18.02 -12.88
CA ASP A 431 -9.02 17.52 -13.89
C ASP A 431 -8.28 16.26 -13.45
N HIS A 432 -7.91 16.14 -12.16
CA HIS A 432 -7.06 15.03 -11.70
C HIS A 432 -7.73 14.02 -10.77
N TYR A 433 -8.82 14.37 -10.05
CA TYR A 433 -9.37 13.53 -8.99
C TYR A 433 -10.82 13.08 -9.21
N LEU A 434 -11.65 13.87 -9.88
CA LEU A 434 -13.04 13.54 -10.18
C LEU A 434 -13.12 12.26 -11.05
N PRO A 435 -13.78 11.18 -10.59
CA PRO A 435 -13.98 9.98 -11.41
C PRO A 435 -14.83 10.27 -12.64
N ARG A 436 -14.32 9.92 -13.83
CA ARG A 436 -15.07 10.04 -15.10
C ARG A 436 -16.15 8.96 -15.29
N HIS A 437 -16.25 7.98 -14.39
CA HIS A 437 -17.37 7.03 -14.36
C HIS A 437 -18.51 7.64 -13.53
N ILE A 438 -19.63 7.92 -14.20
CA ILE A 438 -20.83 8.51 -13.60
C ILE A 438 -21.56 7.47 -12.75
N ASP A 439 -21.81 7.82 -11.49
CA ASP A 439 -22.61 7.08 -10.49
C ASP A 439 -23.92 7.81 -10.14
N THR A 440 -24.28 8.81 -10.94
CA THR A 440 -25.62 9.40 -11.00
C THR A 440 -26.53 8.42 -11.75
N ASP A 441 -27.69 8.07 -11.18
CA ASP A 441 -28.70 7.23 -11.85
C ASP A 441 -29.42 8.02 -12.95
N MET A 442 -28.73 8.21 -14.07
CA MET A 442 -29.24 8.98 -15.21
C MET A 442 -30.56 8.40 -15.75
N GLN A 443 -30.80 7.10 -15.60
CA GLN A 443 -32.02 6.49 -16.11
C GLN A 443 -33.22 6.83 -15.21
N ASN A 444 -33.14 6.65 -13.90
CA ASN A 444 -34.28 7.00 -13.04
C ASN A 444 -34.49 8.51 -12.98
N ILE A 445 -33.43 9.32 -12.88
CA ILE A 445 -33.52 10.79 -12.84
C ILE A 445 -34.20 11.36 -14.11
N MET A 446 -33.82 10.90 -15.31
CA MET A 446 -34.45 11.37 -16.56
C MET A 446 -35.89 10.86 -16.74
N ASN A 447 -36.33 9.88 -15.95
CA ASN A 447 -37.71 9.38 -15.93
C ASN A 447 -38.51 9.92 -14.72
N GLY A 448 -38.01 10.92 -13.98
CA GLY A 448 -38.68 11.49 -12.81
C GLY A 448 -38.79 10.54 -11.61
N ARG A 449 -37.90 9.55 -11.51
CA ARG A 449 -37.87 8.52 -10.46
C ARG A 449 -36.69 8.72 -9.51
N GLU A 450 -36.81 8.16 -8.31
CA GLU A 450 -35.73 8.16 -7.32
C GLU A 450 -34.46 7.45 -7.84
N SER A 451 -33.31 8.06 -7.54
CA SER A 451 -32.00 7.57 -7.94
C SER A 451 -31.55 6.39 -7.09
N ASN A 452 -31.26 5.23 -7.70
CA ASN A 452 -30.74 4.06 -6.98
C ASN A 452 -29.24 4.23 -6.67
N THR A 453 -28.93 5.17 -5.78
CA THR A 453 -27.55 5.54 -5.39
C THR A 453 -26.75 4.36 -4.85
N GLY A 454 -27.41 3.40 -4.18
CA GLY A 454 -26.81 2.16 -3.70
C GLY A 454 -26.30 1.27 -4.84
N LEU A 455 -27.17 0.96 -5.81
CA LEU A 455 -26.79 0.21 -7.01
C LEU A 455 -25.73 0.96 -7.83
N MET A 456 -25.90 2.26 -8.05
CA MET A 456 -24.94 3.07 -8.80
C MET A 456 -23.55 3.08 -8.14
N ARG A 457 -23.47 3.19 -6.81
CA ARG A 457 -22.20 3.06 -6.07
C ARG A 457 -21.62 1.65 -6.19
N ALA A 458 -22.45 0.60 -6.13
CA ALA A 458 -22.00 -0.78 -6.31
C ALA A 458 -21.44 -1.04 -7.73
N ILE A 459 -22.04 -0.47 -8.79
CA ILE A 459 -21.53 -0.67 -10.17
C ILE A 459 -20.37 0.26 -10.56
N THR A 460 -20.02 1.25 -9.75
CA THR A 460 -18.91 2.20 -10.04
C THR A 460 -17.70 2.07 -9.11
N ARG A 461 -17.86 1.47 -7.92
CA ARG A 461 -16.75 1.21 -6.97
C ARG A 461 -15.77 0.16 -7.51
N MET A 462 -14.50 0.24 -7.09
CA MET A 462 -13.45 -0.67 -7.59
C MET A 462 -13.72 -2.16 -7.30
N SER A 463 -14.54 -2.48 -6.29
CA SER A 463 -14.86 -3.86 -5.91
C SER A 463 -15.83 -4.57 -6.87
N ARG A 464 -16.46 -3.86 -7.82
CA ARG A 464 -17.20 -4.48 -8.93
C ARG A 464 -16.37 -5.52 -9.71
N TRP A 465 -15.05 -5.35 -9.75
CA TRP A 465 -14.13 -6.20 -10.51
C TRP A 465 -13.30 -7.16 -9.62
N ILE A 466 -13.81 -7.51 -8.43
CA ILE A 466 -13.23 -8.60 -7.62
C ILE A 466 -13.42 -9.93 -8.34
N ASP A 467 -12.31 -10.63 -8.58
CA ASP A 467 -12.30 -12.07 -8.85
C ASP A 467 -11.00 -12.63 -8.25
N LYS A 468 -11.09 -13.54 -7.26
CA LYS A 468 -9.91 -14.12 -6.59
C LYS A 468 -9.19 -15.16 -7.46
N ARG A 469 -9.90 -15.78 -8.43
CA ARG A 469 -9.39 -16.76 -9.40
C ARG A 469 -8.41 -16.11 -10.39
N ARG A 470 -8.54 -14.79 -10.62
CA ARG A 470 -7.73 -13.93 -11.51
C ARG A 470 -6.22 -14.14 -11.36
N PRO A 471 -5.50 -14.72 -12.35
CA PRO A 471 -4.12 -15.18 -12.20
C PRO A 471 -3.14 -14.20 -11.53
N ARG A 472 -2.65 -14.60 -10.35
CA ARG A 472 -1.70 -13.84 -9.52
C ARG A 472 -0.24 -14.22 -9.80
N ARG A 473 -0.01 -15.40 -10.38
CA ARG A 473 1.30 -15.92 -10.81
C ARG A 473 1.14 -16.62 -12.17
N LEU A 474 2.23 -16.80 -12.93
CA LEU A 474 2.22 -17.62 -14.14
C LEU A 474 2.23 -19.11 -13.77
N SER A 475 1.51 -19.94 -14.54
CA SER A 475 1.53 -21.39 -14.39
C SER A 475 2.90 -22.00 -14.70
N ALA A 476 3.12 -23.27 -14.33
CA ALA A 476 4.38 -23.96 -14.63
C ALA A 476 4.65 -24.02 -16.15
N GLN A 477 3.61 -24.32 -16.94
CA GLN A 477 3.65 -24.34 -18.41
C GLN A 477 3.94 -22.95 -19.00
N GLN A 478 3.25 -21.91 -18.50
CA GLN A 478 3.50 -20.52 -18.91
C GLN A 478 4.91 -20.03 -18.54
N ARG A 479 5.52 -20.55 -17.47
CA ARG A 479 6.93 -20.28 -17.14
C ARG A 479 7.92 -21.11 -17.97
N ALA A 480 7.49 -22.25 -18.51
CA ALA A 480 8.29 -23.09 -19.39
C ALA A 480 8.39 -22.47 -20.80
N SER A 481 7.27 -22.00 -21.38
CA SER A 481 7.26 -21.38 -22.72
C SER A 481 8.13 -20.12 -22.81
N LEU A 482 8.30 -19.37 -21.71
CA LEU A 482 9.28 -18.27 -21.63
C LEU A 482 10.72 -18.70 -21.97
N ARG A 483 11.09 -19.98 -21.80
CA ARG A 483 12.41 -20.51 -22.17
C ARG A 483 12.56 -20.82 -23.66
N GLN A 484 11.44 -20.98 -24.37
CA GLN A 484 11.38 -21.19 -25.82
C GLN A 484 11.24 -19.87 -26.59
N HIS A 485 11.01 -18.75 -25.89
CA HIS A 485 10.80 -17.44 -26.51
C HIS A 485 12.07 -16.97 -27.26
N PRO A 486 11.99 -16.56 -28.55
CA PRO A 486 13.17 -16.23 -29.36
C PRO A 486 14.09 -15.18 -28.73
N GLU A 487 13.55 -14.13 -28.12
CA GLU A 487 14.35 -13.10 -27.44
C GLU A 487 15.13 -13.65 -26.21
N TYR A 488 14.61 -14.68 -25.53
CA TYR A 488 15.33 -15.33 -24.43
C TYR A 488 16.43 -16.24 -24.97
N LEU A 489 16.15 -17.04 -26.01
CA LEU A 489 17.15 -17.87 -26.69
C LEU A 489 18.29 -17.03 -27.25
N ALA A 490 17.99 -15.92 -27.92
CA ALA A 490 18.98 -14.97 -28.43
C ALA A 490 19.75 -14.22 -27.32
N ALA A 491 19.23 -14.14 -26.10
CA ALA A 491 20.00 -13.66 -24.94
C ALA A 491 20.90 -14.76 -24.35
N VAL A 492 20.45 -16.01 -24.37
CA VAL A 492 21.20 -17.20 -23.93
C VAL A 492 22.39 -17.47 -24.85
N GLN A 493 22.21 -17.47 -26.17
CA GLN A 493 23.30 -17.55 -27.16
C GLN A 493 24.37 -16.49 -26.88
N ARG A 494 23.99 -15.21 -26.79
CA ARG A 494 24.91 -14.10 -26.50
C ARG A 494 25.53 -14.11 -25.10
N ARG A 495 25.06 -14.96 -24.18
CA ARG A 495 25.75 -15.31 -22.92
C ARG A 495 26.80 -16.38 -23.19
N ASP A 496 26.43 -17.43 -23.91
CA ASP A 496 27.31 -18.58 -24.18
C ASP A 496 28.49 -18.19 -25.07
N ASP A 497 28.27 -17.36 -26.10
CA ASP A 497 29.33 -16.71 -26.89
C ASP A 497 30.34 -15.95 -26.01
N ALA A 498 29.86 -15.32 -24.93
CA ALA A 498 30.68 -14.54 -23.99
C ALA A 498 31.28 -15.38 -22.86
N VAL A 499 30.76 -16.59 -22.61
CA VAL A 499 31.42 -17.60 -21.76
C VAL A 499 32.58 -18.22 -22.52
N GLU A 500 32.41 -18.51 -23.81
CA GLU A 500 33.48 -19.09 -24.63
C GLU A 500 34.58 -18.06 -24.93
N ALA A 501 34.22 -16.80 -25.24
CA ALA A 501 35.20 -15.73 -25.37
C ALA A 501 36.07 -15.56 -24.10
N TYR A 502 35.46 -15.60 -22.91
CA TYR A 502 36.19 -15.55 -21.64
C TYR A 502 37.02 -16.81 -21.31
N ARG A 503 36.71 -17.97 -21.88
CA ARG A 503 37.57 -19.17 -21.78
C ARG A 503 38.81 -19.04 -22.67
N CYS A 504 38.66 -18.46 -23.86
CA CYS A 504 39.77 -18.24 -24.79
C CYS A 504 40.66 -17.06 -24.35
N ASP A 505 40.07 -15.99 -23.83
CA ASP A 505 40.75 -14.82 -23.29
C ASP A 505 40.18 -14.44 -21.90
N PRO A 506 40.82 -14.85 -20.79
CA PRO A 506 40.32 -14.62 -19.44
C PRO A 506 40.56 -13.19 -18.92
N THR A 507 40.39 -12.17 -19.76
CA THR A 507 40.57 -10.76 -19.38
C THR A 507 39.44 -10.22 -18.49
N SER A 508 39.76 -9.12 -17.77
CA SER A 508 38.80 -8.39 -16.94
C SER A 508 37.63 -7.81 -17.76
N GLU A 509 37.86 -7.44 -19.03
CA GLU A 509 36.80 -6.94 -19.91
C GLU A 509 35.84 -8.06 -20.36
N GLU A 510 36.36 -9.22 -20.79
CA GLU A 510 35.52 -10.36 -21.15
C GLU A 510 34.78 -10.91 -19.92
N TRP A 511 35.40 -10.96 -18.73
CA TRP A 511 34.69 -11.25 -17.48
C TRP A 511 33.53 -10.28 -17.23
N ALA A 512 33.78 -8.98 -17.40
CA ALA A 512 32.74 -7.96 -17.29
C ALA A 512 31.66 -8.10 -18.38
N ARG A 513 32.01 -8.57 -19.58
CA ARG A 513 31.08 -8.83 -20.70
C ARG A 513 30.20 -10.05 -20.41
N GLN A 514 30.78 -11.17 -19.97
CA GLN A 514 30.07 -12.35 -19.47
C GLN A 514 29.07 -11.95 -18.37
N GLN A 515 29.53 -11.20 -17.37
CA GLN A 515 28.68 -10.68 -16.28
C GLN A 515 27.57 -9.73 -16.76
N ARG A 516 27.79 -8.93 -17.81
CA ARG A 516 26.74 -8.12 -18.45
C ARG A 516 25.70 -9.01 -19.15
N ARG A 517 26.12 -10.09 -19.83
CA ARG A 517 25.23 -11.02 -20.56
C ARG A 517 24.42 -11.93 -19.65
N GLU A 518 25.00 -12.41 -18.56
CA GLU A 518 24.27 -13.19 -17.54
C GLU A 518 23.13 -12.36 -16.90
N ARG A 519 23.39 -11.07 -16.62
CA ARG A 519 22.38 -10.11 -16.17
C ARG A 519 21.33 -9.84 -17.26
N GLU A 520 21.75 -9.80 -18.53
CA GLU A 520 20.85 -9.64 -19.67
C GLU A 520 19.83 -10.79 -19.76
N VAL A 521 20.29 -12.06 -19.78
CA VAL A 521 19.43 -13.26 -19.78
C VAL A 521 18.40 -13.22 -18.66
N ASN A 522 18.84 -12.92 -17.44
CA ASN A 522 17.95 -12.78 -16.29
C ASN A 522 16.96 -11.63 -16.46
N SER A 523 17.39 -10.47 -16.97
CA SER A 523 16.53 -9.30 -17.19
C SER A 523 15.46 -9.57 -18.26
N THR A 524 15.82 -10.28 -19.33
CA THR A 524 14.95 -10.68 -20.44
C THR A 524 13.89 -11.66 -19.94
N PHE A 525 14.26 -12.74 -19.24
CA PHE A 525 13.31 -13.69 -18.67
C PHE A 525 12.28 -13.00 -17.73
N HIS A 526 12.75 -12.10 -16.86
CA HIS A 526 11.86 -11.34 -15.98
C HIS A 526 11.02 -10.29 -16.72
N ARG A 527 11.49 -9.73 -17.84
CA ARG A 527 10.69 -8.82 -18.69
C ARG A 527 9.59 -9.57 -19.41
N LEU A 528 9.91 -10.69 -20.06
CA LEU A 528 8.95 -11.54 -20.77
C LEU A 528 7.92 -12.12 -19.80
N GLY A 529 8.35 -12.60 -18.63
CA GLY A 529 7.43 -13.07 -17.58
C GLY A 529 6.49 -11.99 -17.04
N ARG A 530 6.90 -10.71 -16.99
CA ARG A 530 5.99 -9.60 -16.66
C ARG A 530 5.02 -9.29 -17.82
N ALA A 531 5.47 -9.38 -19.06
CA ALA A 531 4.63 -9.15 -20.23
C ALA A 531 3.53 -10.24 -20.34
N LEU A 532 3.93 -11.51 -20.29
CA LEU A 532 3.01 -12.65 -20.29
C LEU A 532 2.04 -12.62 -19.10
N ARG A 533 2.51 -12.25 -17.89
CA ARG A 533 1.60 -12.08 -16.73
C ARG A 533 0.58 -10.97 -16.97
N LYS A 534 0.96 -9.85 -17.60
CA LYS A 534 0.01 -8.78 -17.95
C LYS A 534 -1.03 -9.31 -18.94
N GLN A 535 -0.59 -9.96 -20.02
CA GLN A 535 -1.46 -10.52 -21.05
C GLN A 535 -2.46 -11.52 -20.47
N VAL A 536 -1.98 -12.52 -19.71
CA VAL A 536 -2.83 -13.53 -19.06
C VAL A 536 -3.87 -12.90 -18.13
N ARG A 537 -3.52 -11.82 -17.40
CA ARG A 537 -4.48 -11.08 -16.56
C ARG A 537 -5.49 -10.24 -17.36
N SER A 538 -5.11 -9.66 -18.50
CA SER A 538 -6.05 -8.88 -19.34
C SER A 538 -6.96 -9.75 -20.19
N GLU A 539 -6.55 -10.97 -20.52
CA GLU A 539 -7.39 -11.95 -21.22
C GLU A 539 -8.31 -12.73 -20.27
N PHE A 540 -8.00 -12.75 -18.97
CA PHE A 540 -8.69 -13.57 -17.97
C PHE A 540 -10.19 -13.28 -17.91
N ASP A 541 -10.61 -12.03 -17.66
CA ASP A 541 -12.02 -11.71 -17.41
C ASP A 541 -12.93 -12.16 -18.56
N ARG A 542 -12.52 -11.88 -19.80
CA ARG A 542 -13.28 -12.27 -21.00
C ARG A 542 -13.35 -13.80 -21.17
N LYS A 543 -12.26 -14.52 -20.90
CA LYS A 543 -12.22 -15.98 -21.01
C LYS A 543 -13.03 -16.65 -19.91
N GLN A 544 -12.89 -16.17 -18.68
CA GLN A 544 -13.60 -16.70 -17.52
C GLN A 544 -15.11 -16.41 -17.61
N ALA A 545 -15.52 -15.22 -18.05
CA ALA A 545 -16.93 -14.91 -18.28
C ALA A 545 -17.60 -15.87 -19.28
N VAL A 546 -16.94 -16.20 -20.39
CA VAL A 546 -17.47 -17.21 -21.34
C VAL A 546 -17.58 -18.59 -20.67
N LEU A 547 -16.54 -19.04 -19.97
CA LEU A 547 -16.57 -20.34 -19.26
C LEU A 547 -17.63 -20.40 -18.15
N ASP A 548 -17.88 -19.29 -17.45
CA ASP A 548 -18.90 -19.20 -16.40
C ASP A 548 -20.32 -19.13 -16.98
N ILE A 549 -20.51 -18.50 -18.17
CA ILE A 549 -21.78 -18.48 -18.91
C ILE A 549 -22.13 -19.86 -19.44
N GLU A 550 -21.22 -20.52 -20.17
CA GLU A 550 -21.46 -21.87 -20.71
C GLU A 550 -21.75 -22.89 -19.59
N ARG A 551 -21.08 -22.75 -18.44
CA ARG A 551 -21.34 -23.58 -17.25
C ARG A 551 -22.75 -23.38 -16.68
N GLN A 552 -23.21 -22.14 -16.57
CA GLN A 552 -24.54 -21.83 -16.06
C GLN A 552 -25.64 -22.28 -17.05
N LEU A 553 -25.45 -22.05 -18.35
CA LEU A 553 -26.41 -22.45 -19.39
C LEU A 553 -26.49 -23.97 -19.58
N SER A 554 -25.42 -24.71 -19.30
CA SER A 554 -25.43 -26.18 -19.26
C SER A 554 -25.99 -26.77 -17.95
N GLY A 555 -26.49 -25.93 -17.02
CA GLY A 555 -27.10 -26.37 -15.76
C GLY A 555 -26.12 -26.93 -14.73
N ALA A 556 -24.81 -26.77 -14.93
CA ALA A 556 -23.80 -27.17 -13.96
C ALA A 556 -23.77 -26.17 -12.79
N ALA A 557 -23.59 -26.72 -11.57
CA ALA A 557 -23.64 -25.93 -10.34
C ALA A 557 -22.59 -24.80 -10.29
N ILE A 558 -22.91 -23.75 -9.51
CA ILE A 558 -21.96 -22.71 -9.12
C ILE A 558 -20.81 -23.35 -8.32
N ASN A 559 -19.60 -22.83 -8.50
CA ASN A 559 -18.38 -23.54 -8.12
C ASN A 559 -17.89 -23.22 -6.71
N ASP A 560 -18.31 -23.99 -5.71
CA ASP A 560 -17.95 -23.84 -4.28
C ASP A 560 -16.47 -24.13 -3.94
N GLN A 561 -15.61 -24.30 -4.96
CA GLN A 561 -14.16 -24.36 -4.78
C GLN A 561 -13.60 -23.12 -4.06
N GLU A 562 -14.16 -21.92 -4.25
CA GLU A 562 -13.70 -20.73 -3.53
C GLU A 562 -14.05 -20.79 -2.03
N ALA A 563 -15.26 -21.21 -1.67
CA ALA A 563 -15.65 -21.44 -0.27
C ALA A 563 -14.75 -22.51 0.38
N THR A 564 -14.48 -23.60 -0.36
CA THR A 564 -13.59 -24.68 0.05
C THR A 564 -12.15 -24.20 0.27
N GLU A 565 -11.63 -23.30 -0.57
CA GLU A 565 -10.26 -22.76 -0.45
C GLU A 565 -10.15 -21.69 0.65
N VAL A 566 -11.24 -20.96 0.93
CA VAL A 566 -11.33 -20.06 2.10
C VAL A 566 -11.27 -20.84 3.41
N LEU A 567 -12.07 -21.91 3.56
CA LEU A 567 -12.05 -22.78 4.74
C LEU A 567 -10.65 -23.36 4.98
N ARG A 568 -10.06 -23.97 3.94
CA ARG A 568 -8.67 -24.50 3.97
C ARG A 568 -7.60 -23.44 4.29
N THR A 569 -7.91 -22.16 4.13
CA THR A 569 -7.01 -21.04 4.49
C THR A 569 -7.17 -20.66 5.97
N GLN A 570 -8.37 -20.81 6.55
CA GLN A 570 -8.60 -20.60 7.99
C GLN A 570 -7.83 -21.62 8.83
N ASP A 571 -7.85 -22.90 8.44
CA ASP A 571 -7.10 -24.01 9.09
C ASP A 571 -5.58 -23.76 9.20
N GLN A 572 -5.04 -22.85 8.39
CA GLN A 572 -3.60 -22.53 8.31
C GLN A 572 -3.23 -21.22 9.01
N MET A 573 -4.19 -20.52 9.65
CA MET A 573 -3.92 -19.25 10.33
C MET A 573 -3.31 -19.47 11.74
N PRO A 574 -2.30 -18.69 12.15
CA PRO A 574 -1.82 -18.70 13.54
C PRO A 574 -2.94 -18.32 14.53
N ALA A 575 -3.01 -18.98 15.69
CA ALA A 575 -4.04 -18.75 16.69
C ALA A 575 -4.19 -17.28 17.13
N ALA A 576 -3.09 -16.53 17.28
CA ALA A 576 -3.14 -15.11 17.60
C ALA A 576 -3.74 -14.24 16.47
N GLN A 577 -3.64 -14.68 15.21
CA GLN A 577 -4.26 -14.01 14.07
C GLN A 577 -5.76 -14.34 14.00
N ILE A 578 -6.14 -15.60 14.30
CA ILE A 578 -7.54 -16.01 14.47
C ILE A 578 -8.19 -15.17 15.57
N HIS A 579 -7.56 -15.09 16.75
CA HIS A 579 -8.07 -14.31 17.89
C HIS A 579 -8.29 -12.82 17.55
N LEU A 580 -7.34 -12.18 16.86
CA LEU A 580 -7.51 -10.80 16.38
C LEU A 580 -8.74 -10.66 15.47
N ILE A 581 -8.92 -11.59 14.53
CA ILE A 581 -10.07 -11.61 13.62
C ILE A 581 -11.36 -11.82 14.41
N GLU A 582 -11.42 -12.79 15.33
CA GLU A 582 -12.60 -13.05 16.17
C GLU A 582 -13.06 -11.80 16.93
N LYS A 583 -12.14 -11.02 17.49
CA LYS A 583 -12.52 -9.81 18.26
C LYS A 583 -12.92 -8.64 17.37
N LEU A 584 -12.25 -8.44 16.24
CA LEU A 584 -12.61 -7.41 15.25
C LEU A 584 -13.92 -7.71 14.47
N PHE A 585 -14.33 -8.98 14.40
CA PHE A 585 -15.57 -9.44 13.72
C PHE A 585 -16.70 -9.79 14.71
N THR A 586 -16.58 -9.38 15.98
CA THR A 586 -17.74 -9.30 16.88
C THR A 586 -18.81 -8.37 16.30
N TRP A 587 -20.07 -8.56 16.70
CA TRP A 587 -21.18 -7.64 16.43
C TRP A 587 -21.74 -7.12 17.76
N PRO A 588 -22.46 -5.98 17.79
CA PRO A 588 -23.21 -5.57 18.98
C PRO A 588 -24.21 -6.66 19.37
N THR A 589 -24.16 -7.12 20.62
CA THR A 589 -25.07 -8.15 21.17
C THR A 589 -26.30 -7.56 21.86
N SER A 590 -26.29 -6.25 22.10
CA SER A 590 -27.37 -5.49 22.72
C SER A 590 -27.25 -4.01 22.29
N ASN A 591 -28.20 -3.18 22.68
CA ASN A 591 -28.11 -1.72 22.56
C ASN A 591 -27.47 -1.07 23.81
N SER A 592 -26.73 -1.84 24.62
CA SER A 592 -26.05 -1.33 25.81
C SER A 592 -24.72 -0.68 25.44
N LEU A 593 -24.55 0.58 25.88
CA LEU A 593 -23.30 1.32 25.78
C LEU A 593 -22.12 0.55 26.40
N GLU A 594 -22.34 -0.10 27.55
CA GLU A 594 -21.29 -0.84 28.27
C GLU A 594 -20.87 -2.12 27.52
N ASP A 595 -21.81 -2.82 26.88
CA ASP A 595 -21.50 -4.01 26.08
C ASP A 595 -20.69 -3.63 24.83
N GLU A 596 -21.04 -2.54 24.16
CA GLU A 596 -20.31 -2.03 22.99
C GLU A 596 -18.92 -1.47 23.39
N TRP A 597 -18.82 -0.79 24.54
CA TRP A 597 -17.52 -0.43 25.11
C TRP A 597 -16.68 -1.66 25.43
N GLN A 598 -17.22 -2.69 26.07
CA GLN A 598 -16.48 -3.89 26.41
C GLN A 598 -16.05 -4.67 25.16
N ARG A 599 -16.90 -4.75 24.13
CA ARG A 599 -16.57 -5.27 22.80
C ARG A 599 -15.38 -4.53 22.19
N ARG A 600 -15.37 -3.18 22.24
CA ARG A 600 -14.27 -2.32 21.77
C ARG A 600 -13.00 -2.43 22.60
N ASN A 601 -13.12 -2.55 23.92
CA ASN A 601 -12.00 -2.75 24.83
C ASN A 601 -11.27 -4.05 24.49
N VAL A 602 -12.01 -5.14 24.33
CA VAL A 602 -11.49 -6.46 23.94
C VAL A 602 -10.91 -6.46 22.52
N ALA A 603 -11.53 -5.77 21.56
CA ALA A 603 -10.99 -5.61 20.21
C ALA A 603 -9.67 -4.81 20.19
N THR A 604 -9.57 -3.76 21.00
CA THR A 604 -8.36 -2.94 21.13
C THR A 604 -7.23 -3.74 21.77
N GLU A 605 -7.52 -4.50 22.82
CA GLU A 605 -6.56 -5.39 23.47
C GLU A 605 -6.06 -6.49 22.52
N ALA A 606 -6.91 -7.04 21.66
CA ALA A 606 -6.48 -7.99 20.63
C ALA A 606 -5.51 -7.34 19.62
N VAL A 607 -5.67 -6.05 19.28
CA VAL A 607 -4.70 -5.30 18.47
C VAL A 607 -3.39 -5.09 19.24
N THR A 608 -3.46 -4.68 20.51
CA THR A 608 -2.30 -4.50 21.42
C THR A 608 -1.41 -5.75 21.41
N GLN A 609 -2.02 -6.92 21.69
CA GLN A 609 -1.31 -8.19 21.73
C GLN A 609 -0.74 -8.57 20.35
N TYR A 610 -1.54 -8.42 19.28
CA TYR A 610 -1.14 -8.83 17.94
C TYR A 610 0.05 -8.01 17.38
N CYS A 611 0.22 -6.75 17.78
CA CYS A 611 1.36 -5.93 17.35
C CYS A 611 2.72 -6.63 17.57
N SER A 612 2.86 -7.37 18.68
CA SER A 612 4.07 -8.11 19.05
C SER A 612 4.32 -9.41 18.27
N VAL A 613 3.30 -9.97 17.61
CA VAL A 613 3.29 -11.37 17.14
C VAL A 613 4.30 -11.59 16.01
N TRP A 614 5.18 -12.59 16.17
CA TRP A 614 6.13 -12.97 15.13
C TRP A 614 5.47 -13.80 14.01
N GLU A 615 5.24 -13.17 12.86
CA GLU A 615 4.65 -13.80 11.68
C GLU A 615 5.60 -14.70 10.88
N GLY A 616 6.87 -14.85 11.28
CA GLY A 616 7.85 -15.72 10.61
C GLY A 616 8.47 -15.16 9.32
N GLY A 617 8.01 -14.01 8.83
CA GLY A 617 8.60 -13.28 7.71
C GLY A 617 7.96 -13.50 6.34
N PRO A 618 8.29 -12.66 5.35
CA PRO A 618 7.79 -12.79 3.97
C PRO A 618 8.13 -14.14 3.36
N LEU A 619 7.11 -14.83 2.84
CA LEU A 619 7.25 -16.15 2.24
C LEU A 619 8.32 -16.17 1.11
N PRO A 620 9.28 -17.10 1.14
CA PRO A 620 10.17 -17.36 0.02
C PRO A 620 9.38 -17.63 -1.28
N GLY A 621 9.91 -17.18 -2.41
CA GLY A 621 9.18 -17.06 -3.70
C GLY A 621 8.73 -18.35 -4.41
N ARG A 622 8.58 -19.46 -3.69
CA ARG A 622 8.08 -20.75 -4.17
C ARG A 622 7.34 -21.47 -3.03
N PRO A 623 6.01 -21.63 -3.10
CA PRO A 623 5.31 -22.59 -2.25
C PRO A 623 5.89 -23.99 -2.45
N LYS A 624 5.93 -24.81 -1.40
CA LYS A 624 6.05 -26.26 -1.61
C LYS A 624 4.87 -26.72 -2.48
N ARG A 625 5.09 -27.73 -3.33
CA ARG A 625 3.97 -28.44 -3.95
C ARG A 625 3.13 -29.04 -2.81
N ALA A 626 1.81 -28.87 -2.86
CA ALA A 626 0.93 -29.86 -2.25
C ALA A 626 1.19 -31.22 -2.93
N ALA A 627 1.05 -32.32 -2.19
CA ALA A 627 0.95 -33.62 -2.84
C ALA A 627 -0.30 -33.62 -3.75
N SER A 628 -0.21 -34.29 -4.89
CA SER A 628 -1.38 -34.54 -5.74
C SER A 628 -2.31 -35.50 -5.01
N SER A 629 -3.44 -34.99 -4.53
CA SER A 629 -4.59 -35.79 -4.12
C SER A 629 -5.38 -36.19 -5.37
N ASP A 630 -4.73 -36.95 -6.24
CA ASP A 630 -5.39 -37.67 -7.33
C ASP A 630 -5.75 -39.04 -6.76
N GLU A 631 -7.00 -39.18 -6.31
CA GLU A 631 -7.56 -40.46 -5.91
C GLU A 631 -7.84 -41.29 -7.17
N SER A 632 -7.14 -42.41 -7.27
CA SER A 632 -7.44 -43.49 -8.20
C SER A 632 -7.32 -44.79 -7.41
N ASP A 633 -8.46 -45.42 -7.13
CA ASP A 633 -8.49 -46.76 -6.58
C ASP A 633 -7.85 -47.73 -7.57
N ASP A 634 -6.77 -48.40 -7.14
CA ASP A 634 -6.64 -49.82 -7.42
C ASP A 634 -5.79 -50.54 -6.36
N ASP A 635 -6.28 -51.70 -5.95
CA ASP A 635 -5.87 -52.50 -4.80
C ASP A 635 -4.39 -52.97 -4.82
N ARG A 636 -3.65 -52.77 -3.71
CA ARG A 636 -3.03 -53.90 -2.96
C ARG A 636 -2.37 -53.57 -1.62
N ASN A 637 -2.66 -54.43 -0.65
CA ASN A 637 -2.12 -54.44 0.71
C ASN A 637 -0.58 -54.50 0.80
N VAL A 638 0.00 -53.56 1.55
CA VAL A 638 0.94 -53.89 2.65
C VAL A 638 0.62 -53.01 3.85
N THR A 639 0.04 -53.60 4.90
CA THR A 639 -0.30 -52.88 6.14
C THR A 639 0.80 -53.00 7.19
N CYS A 640 1.14 -51.88 7.84
CA CYS A 640 1.75 -51.89 9.18
C CYS A 640 1.50 -50.56 9.92
N LYS A 641 0.41 -50.50 10.69
CA LYS A 641 0.24 -49.47 11.73
C LYS A 641 1.28 -49.73 12.81
N ARG A 642 2.07 -48.73 13.22
CA ARG A 642 2.83 -48.78 14.48
C ARG A 642 2.18 -47.90 15.54
N VAL A 643 1.61 -48.57 16.53
CA VAL A 643 1.02 -47.99 17.76
C VAL A 643 2.15 -47.47 18.66
N ALA A 644 1.93 -46.35 19.35
CA ALA A 644 2.89 -45.82 20.31
C ALA A 644 2.86 -46.60 21.64
N ARG A 645 4.03 -46.87 22.24
CA ARG A 645 4.15 -47.31 23.65
C ARG A 645 5.56 -47.17 24.21
N GLY A 646 5.65 -46.55 25.39
CA GLY A 646 6.40 -47.03 26.56
C GLY A 646 7.93 -47.06 26.53
N ASP A 647 8.54 -46.34 27.48
CA ASP A 647 9.95 -46.52 27.88
C ASP A 647 10.18 -47.86 28.60
N ASN A 648 11.32 -48.52 28.30
CA ASN A 648 12.34 -48.85 29.31
C ASN A 648 13.61 -49.48 28.68
N LYS A 649 14.72 -49.41 29.43
CA LYS A 649 16.04 -50.02 29.16
C LYS A 649 16.28 -51.20 30.15
N PRO A 650 17.38 -51.99 30.10
CA PRO A 650 18.55 -51.94 29.20
C PRO A 650 18.95 -53.29 28.54
N HIS A 651 19.60 -53.25 27.38
CA HIS A 651 21.02 -53.63 27.19
C HIS A 651 21.48 -53.31 25.75
N ALA A 652 22.78 -53.37 25.48
CA ALA A 652 23.40 -52.57 24.42
C ALA A 652 23.56 -53.28 23.06
N PHE A 653 22.80 -52.82 22.08
CA PHE A 653 23.27 -52.65 20.71
C PHE A 653 23.29 -51.14 20.41
N PRO A 654 24.32 -50.59 19.74
CA PRO A 654 24.30 -49.21 19.28
C PRO A 654 23.10 -48.99 18.36
N SER A 655 22.26 -47.99 18.63
CA SER A 655 21.16 -47.68 17.71
C SER A 655 21.71 -47.09 16.41
N GLU A 656 20.94 -47.12 15.32
CA GLU A 656 21.34 -46.49 14.04
C GLU A 656 21.75 -45.01 14.22
N ARG A 657 21.13 -44.33 15.19
CA ARG A 657 21.48 -42.98 15.65
C ARG A 657 22.89 -42.89 16.24
N ASP A 658 23.25 -43.83 17.12
CA ASP A 658 24.56 -43.86 17.77
C ASP A 658 25.66 -44.18 16.76
N ILE A 659 25.40 -45.11 15.83
CA ILE A 659 26.29 -45.44 14.71
C ILE A 659 26.49 -44.22 13.81
N ALA A 660 25.42 -43.50 13.46
CA ALA A 660 25.49 -42.29 12.66
C ALA A 660 26.26 -41.16 13.37
N LEU A 661 26.09 -41.00 14.69
CA LEU A 661 26.84 -40.05 15.50
C LEU A 661 28.33 -40.41 15.57
N GLN A 662 28.68 -41.67 15.79
CA GLN A 662 30.08 -42.15 15.78
C GLN A 662 30.75 -41.94 14.41
N ALA A 663 30.04 -42.24 13.31
CA ALA A 663 30.54 -42.01 11.96
C ALA A 663 30.73 -40.51 11.65
N ALA A 664 29.83 -39.64 12.15
CA ALA A 664 29.95 -38.19 12.01
C ALA A 664 31.09 -37.61 12.87
N ASP A 665 31.32 -38.16 14.06
CA ASP A 665 32.42 -37.78 14.96
C ASP A 665 33.79 -38.13 14.36
N LYS A 666 33.93 -39.38 13.88
CA LYS A 666 35.13 -39.86 13.19
C LYS A 666 35.49 -38.98 11.98
N GLN A 667 34.50 -38.55 11.20
CA GLN A 667 34.70 -37.59 10.10
C GLN A 667 35.18 -36.20 10.57
N ILE A 668 34.83 -35.76 11.78
CA ILE A 668 35.33 -34.49 12.35
C ILE A 668 36.79 -34.64 12.84
N GLN A 669 37.15 -35.81 13.38
CA GLN A 669 38.49 -36.09 13.91
C GLN A 669 39.52 -36.43 12.80
N GLU A 670 39.12 -37.11 11.73
CA GLU A 670 40.03 -37.63 10.70
C GLU A 670 40.15 -36.73 9.45
N GLU A 671 39.12 -35.97 9.07
CA GLU A 671 39.20 -35.15 7.86
C GLU A 671 40.21 -33.99 8.02
N GLY A 672 41.13 -33.86 7.06
CA GLY A 672 42.05 -32.71 6.96
C GLY A 672 41.38 -31.41 6.46
N LYS A 673 40.13 -31.49 5.98
CA LYS A 673 39.28 -30.38 5.51
C LYS A 673 37.82 -30.68 5.87
N PRO A 674 37.42 -30.58 7.15
CA PRO A 674 36.15 -31.09 7.65
C PRO A 674 34.93 -30.57 6.89
N ARG A 675 34.06 -31.50 6.47
CA ARG A 675 32.77 -31.24 5.80
C ARG A 675 31.60 -31.11 6.77
N ARG A 676 31.87 -31.17 8.07
CA ARG A 676 30.93 -31.02 9.20
C ARG A 676 31.39 -29.90 10.13
N CYS A 677 30.47 -29.29 10.85
CA CYS A 677 30.78 -28.23 11.81
C CYS A 677 30.90 -28.82 13.23
N PHE A 678 32.12 -28.89 13.78
CA PHE A 678 32.37 -29.41 15.14
C PHE A 678 31.50 -28.71 16.20
N GLN A 679 31.28 -27.41 16.06
CA GLN A 679 30.52 -26.59 17.00
C GLN A 679 29.01 -26.88 16.96
N CYS A 680 28.48 -27.30 15.81
CA CYS A 680 27.13 -27.85 15.69
C CYS A 680 27.05 -29.28 16.24
N PHE A 681 28.05 -30.12 15.96
CA PHE A 681 28.07 -31.51 16.42
C PHE A 681 28.12 -31.63 17.95
N GLY A 682 28.99 -30.85 18.60
CA GLY A 682 29.12 -30.81 20.05
C GLY A 682 27.91 -30.19 20.78
N ASN A 683 27.12 -29.34 20.11
CA ASN A 683 25.95 -28.74 20.73
C ASN A 683 24.80 -29.76 20.91
N ARG A 684 24.71 -30.35 22.11
CA ARG A 684 23.69 -31.33 22.52
C ARG A 684 22.25 -30.79 22.48
N GLN A 685 22.03 -29.48 22.41
CA GLN A 685 20.69 -28.86 22.28
C GLN A 685 20.16 -28.82 20.83
N LEU A 686 21.01 -29.03 19.83
CA LEU A 686 20.58 -29.06 18.43
C LEU A 686 19.97 -30.43 18.07
N PRO A 687 18.91 -30.47 17.23
CA PRO A 687 18.39 -31.74 16.72
C PRO A 687 19.43 -32.42 15.81
N ASP A 688 19.44 -33.74 15.81
CA ASP A 688 20.46 -34.58 15.16
C ASP A 688 20.76 -34.21 13.70
N HIS A 689 19.75 -33.87 12.90
CA HIS A 689 19.92 -33.47 11.50
C HIS A 689 20.73 -32.16 11.31
N ARG A 690 20.92 -31.38 12.39
CA ARG A 690 21.81 -30.21 12.43
C ARG A 690 23.18 -30.56 12.99
N ARG A 691 23.23 -31.37 14.05
CA ARG A 691 24.49 -31.88 14.63
C ARG A 691 25.29 -32.67 13.58
N MET A 692 24.60 -33.50 12.79
CA MET A 692 25.14 -34.30 11.70
C MET A 692 24.94 -33.65 10.31
N GLN A 693 24.76 -32.33 10.23
CA GLN A 693 24.70 -31.65 8.93
C GLN A 693 26.06 -31.76 8.20
N THR A 694 26.03 -32.26 6.97
CA THR A 694 27.20 -32.33 6.06
C THR A 694 27.06 -31.27 4.97
N TRP A 695 28.15 -30.57 4.66
CA TRP A 695 28.21 -29.58 3.58
C TRP A 695 28.91 -30.14 2.34
N SER A 696 28.50 -29.66 1.16
CA SER A 696 29.13 -30.03 -0.12
C SER A 696 30.63 -29.72 -0.15
N GLU A 697 31.02 -28.56 0.39
CA GLU A 697 32.38 -28.02 0.39
C GLU A 697 32.85 -27.56 1.77
N TYR A 698 34.13 -27.77 2.08
CA TYR A 698 34.83 -27.17 3.22
C TYR A 698 34.63 -25.64 3.32
N LYS A 699 34.67 -24.91 2.18
CA LYS A 699 34.41 -23.45 2.13
C LYS A 699 33.04 -23.06 2.67
N SER A 700 32.05 -23.96 2.58
CA SER A 700 30.71 -23.74 3.12
C SER A 700 30.64 -23.97 4.64
N VAL A 701 31.45 -24.89 5.19
CA VAL A 701 31.62 -25.06 6.64
C VAL A 701 32.30 -23.83 7.25
N VAL A 702 33.41 -23.37 6.66
CA VAL A 702 34.11 -22.15 7.10
C VAL A 702 33.18 -20.93 7.08
N ARG A 703 32.38 -20.75 6.02
CA ARG A 703 31.37 -19.68 5.95
C ARG A 703 30.32 -19.82 7.05
N HIS A 704 29.76 -21.02 7.23
CA HIS A 704 28.75 -21.28 8.27
C HIS A 704 29.30 -20.98 9.67
N PHE A 705 30.51 -21.45 10.00
CA PHE A 705 31.15 -21.20 11.28
C PHE A 705 31.37 -19.70 11.53
N ARG A 706 31.97 -18.98 10.56
CA ARG A 706 32.14 -17.52 10.63
C ARG A 706 30.83 -16.76 10.85
N THR A 707 29.70 -17.25 10.31
CA THR A 707 28.39 -16.59 10.41
C THR A 707 27.54 -17.01 11.62
N ARG A 708 27.84 -18.15 12.27
CA ARG A 708 26.99 -18.71 13.34
C ARG A 708 27.68 -18.99 14.67
N HIS A 709 29.00 -19.12 14.68
CA HIS A 709 29.75 -19.66 15.81
C HIS A 709 30.97 -18.84 16.21
N LEU A 710 31.38 -17.87 15.39
CA LEU A 710 32.58 -17.05 15.65
C LEU A 710 32.49 -16.25 16.96
N ASN A 711 31.27 -15.92 17.40
CA ASN A 711 31.01 -15.20 18.65
C ASN A 711 30.89 -16.13 19.88
N ASP A 712 30.91 -17.46 19.70
CA ASP A 712 30.75 -18.43 20.78
C ASP A 712 31.97 -18.37 21.72
N ARG A 713 31.77 -18.04 22.99
CA ARG A 713 32.88 -17.95 23.99
C ARG A 713 33.32 -19.31 24.54
N ARG A 714 33.06 -20.39 23.80
CA ARG A 714 33.45 -21.76 24.13
C ARG A 714 33.54 -22.63 22.87
N CYS A 715 34.36 -23.68 22.91
CA CYS A 715 34.19 -24.81 22.03
C CYS A 715 33.10 -25.73 22.59
N ASN A 716 32.10 -26.09 21.78
CA ASN A 716 31.07 -27.07 22.16
C ASN A 716 31.52 -28.52 21.97
N TYR A 717 32.63 -28.74 21.24
CA TYR A 717 33.17 -30.06 20.95
C TYR A 717 34.18 -30.50 22.02
N CYS A 718 35.19 -29.66 22.30
CA CYS A 718 36.16 -29.85 23.39
C CYS A 718 35.62 -29.44 24.77
N GLU A 719 34.40 -28.89 24.82
CA GLU A 719 33.74 -28.25 25.97
C GLU A 719 34.46 -27.03 26.62
N GLU A 720 35.73 -26.77 26.27
CA GLU A 720 36.57 -25.63 26.69
C GLU A 720 35.93 -24.23 26.56
N GLN A 721 36.18 -23.34 27.53
CA GLN A 721 35.85 -21.90 27.42
C GLN A 721 36.99 -21.11 26.76
N LEU A 722 36.65 -20.14 25.90
CA LEU A 722 37.63 -19.36 25.14
C LEU A 722 37.27 -17.86 25.20
N LEU A 723 38.09 -17.10 25.95
CA LEU A 723 37.81 -15.71 26.33
C LEU A 723 37.59 -14.75 25.14
N HIS A 724 38.29 -14.95 24.02
CA HIS A 724 38.30 -14.02 22.89
C HIS A 724 38.11 -14.71 21.53
N GLU A 725 37.53 -14.01 20.56
CA GLU A 725 37.27 -14.50 19.20
C GLU A 725 38.54 -15.07 18.54
N MET A 726 39.67 -14.38 18.70
CA MET A 726 40.97 -14.84 18.19
C MET A 726 41.41 -16.19 18.79
N HIS A 727 41.02 -16.50 20.03
CA HIS A 727 41.34 -17.78 20.67
C HIS A 727 40.46 -18.88 20.07
N LEU A 728 39.17 -18.62 19.83
CA LEU A 728 38.31 -19.54 19.09
C LEU A 728 38.82 -19.79 17.67
N ARG A 729 39.23 -18.76 16.91
CA ARG A 729 39.82 -18.93 15.58
C ARG A 729 41.09 -19.78 15.60
N ARG A 730 41.99 -19.55 16.57
CA ARG A 730 43.22 -20.35 16.75
C ARG A 730 42.90 -21.80 17.13
N HIS A 731 41.99 -22.02 18.08
CA HIS A 731 41.53 -23.36 18.49
C HIS A 731 40.86 -24.11 17.32
N ALA A 732 39.95 -23.46 16.59
CA ALA A 732 39.29 -24.03 15.41
C ALA A 732 40.28 -24.45 14.31
N ALA A 733 41.32 -23.64 14.08
CA ALA A 733 42.37 -23.96 13.11
C ALA A 733 43.33 -25.08 13.60
N ALA A 734 43.74 -25.05 14.87
CA ALA A 734 44.73 -25.98 15.42
C ALA A 734 44.15 -27.35 15.81
N VAL A 735 43.00 -27.37 16.48
CA VAL A 735 42.36 -28.59 17.00
C VAL A 735 41.42 -29.21 15.97
N HIS A 736 40.62 -28.38 15.29
CA HIS A 736 39.58 -28.84 14.36
C HIS A 736 39.90 -28.61 12.88
N ARG A 737 41.13 -28.20 12.54
CA ARG A 737 41.62 -28.02 11.16
C ARG A 737 40.73 -27.11 10.29
N LEU A 738 39.96 -26.21 10.92
CA LEU A 738 39.02 -25.29 10.30
C LEU A 738 39.61 -23.87 10.29
N THR A 739 40.36 -23.54 9.25
CA THR A 739 41.00 -22.21 9.08
C THR A 739 39.95 -21.13 8.77
N THR A 740 39.80 -20.12 9.64
CA THR A 740 38.70 -19.13 9.61
C THR A 740 39.13 -17.67 9.75
#